data_AF-A0AAE1CCQ9-F1
#
_entry.id   AF-A0AAE1CCQ9-F1
#
_cell.length_a   1.000
_cell.length_b   1.000
_cell.length_c   1.000
_cell.angle_alpha   90.00
_cell.angle_beta   90.00
_cell.angle_gamma   90.00
#
_symmetry.space_group_name_H-M   'P 1'
#
loop_
_entity.id
_entity.type
_entity.pdbx_description
1 polymer ?
#
loop_
_entity_poly.entity_id
_entity_poly.type
_entity_poly.pdbx_seq_one_letter_code
_entity_poly.pdbx_strand_id
1 'polypeptide(L)'
;MDEESATLDGSGSRSTAPTTPEGSMCFSPLLPLDDFPVNLPPRSQGQLNSTSTTSLAPVPPVRNICCVGAGYVGGPTAAVIAFQNPHIRVTVVDRDEKRIRRWNSQHPPIYEPGLNDILRVARDGSRECVFPNQPSTQPEAGEDGASDSSISSDCGSQCDDGARGPITIPARQPNLFFTTEVVKCISEADIVLVAVNTPTKYRGAGAGSATDMTAFEAVTAVVAQHARPGAIIVEKSTVPVRTADFVQETLALHRPNTPFTVLSNPEFLAAGTAIQDLLTVDRILIGSSTTPAGRAAAAALSSVYASWVPRARILTTNVFSSELAKLVANSMLAQRISSINSIAAVCEATGADVDEVARAIGADPRIGGKFLNAGIGFGGSCFKKDVLSLAYLAESLRLPEVADYWRAVIGMNEFARDRFAARVVRCLNNTLVGKKLAVLGYAFKKDTNDTRESPAVDIIRSLLEEGPREVAVFDPCCVPETMREEIGRFLGAEVLSGNGGCVVVYGDAYEACRGADALLITTEFDEFKNTPVGGGAGVEKKKNLKAVVDPRPFKGSEGPTESELLALHNALRAQVEGGHDDPLGRFNAMPACGADCMDCQLERTTGAAGYGASQQHVSKGRLDWTRVHGQMKRPHWVFDGRRVLDIEVMEKMGFRVESVGRQGR
;
A
#
# COMPACT_ATOMS: atom_id res chain seq x y z
N MET A 1 53.64 -19.11 -22.68
CA MET A 1 53.92 -18.66 -24.05
C MET A 1 52.68 -17.97 -24.60
N ASP A 2 52.29 -16.88 -23.91
CA ASP A 2 52.43 -15.49 -24.36
C ASP A 2 51.65 -15.17 -25.66
N GLU A 3 50.58 -14.36 -25.60
CA GLU A 3 50.56 -12.89 -25.78
C GLU A 3 50.70 -12.47 -27.27
N GLU A 4 49.99 -11.48 -27.83
CA GLU A 4 49.11 -10.45 -27.25
C GLU A 4 48.13 -9.88 -28.32
N SER A 5 47.08 -9.14 -27.89
CA SER A 5 46.22 -8.24 -28.72
C SER A 5 45.36 -8.91 -29.83
N ALA A 6 44.28 -8.34 -30.43
CA ALA A 6 43.51 -7.09 -30.29
C ALA A 6 42.16 -7.25 -31.07
N THR A 7 41.05 -6.50 -30.94
CA THR A 7 40.46 -5.56 -29.95
C THR A 7 39.04 -5.11 -30.43
N LEU A 8 38.04 -4.99 -29.53
CA LEU A 8 36.80 -4.14 -29.65
C LEU A 8 35.75 -4.50 -30.74
N ASP A 9 34.44 -4.17 -30.63
CA ASP A 9 33.58 -3.72 -29.51
C ASP A 9 32.10 -4.16 -29.72
N GLY A 10 31.24 -4.07 -28.69
CA GLY A 10 29.83 -4.49 -28.81
C GLY A 10 28.94 -4.25 -27.58
N SER A 11 28.57 -2.99 -27.34
CA SER A 11 27.84 -2.50 -26.15
C SER A 11 26.67 -3.37 -25.64
N GLY A 12 26.80 -3.89 -24.41
CA GLY A 12 25.71 -4.47 -23.61
C GLY A 12 25.55 -3.72 -22.28
N SER A 13 24.38 -3.15 -22.02
CA SER A 13 24.13 -2.33 -20.82
C SER A 13 24.05 -3.20 -19.56
N ARG A 14 25.11 -3.18 -18.74
CA ARG A 14 25.17 -3.91 -17.46
C ARG A 14 24.46 -3.12 -16.36
N SER A 15 23.54 -3.79 -15.66
CA SER A 15 22.90 -3.25 -14.45
C SER A 15 23.93 -2.89 -13.38
N THR A 16 23.63 -1.88 -12.57
CA THR A 16 24.57 -1.25 -11.64
C THR A 16 25.05 -2.19 -10.53
N ALA A 17 26.32 -2.56 -10.57
CA ALA A 17 27.03 -3.13 -9.42
C ALA A 17 27.39 -2.03 -8.40
N PRO A 18 27.44 -2.33 -7.08
CA PRO A 18 27.74 -1.33 -6.06
C PRO A 18 29.23 -1.01 -5.98
N THR A 19 29.61 0.23 -6.27
CA THR A 19 30.97 0.76 -6.10
C THR A 19 31.17 1.36 -4.72
N THR A 20 31.47 0.51 -3.73
CA THR A 20 32.05 0.97 -2.46
C THR A 20 33.52 1.37 -2.69
N PRO A 21 34.02 2.50 -2.17
CA PRO A 21 35.45 2.79 -2.16
C PRO A 21 36.21 1.76 -1.32
N GLU A 22 37.38 1.31 -1.79
CA GLU A 22 38.28 0.47 -1.01
C GLU A 22 38.86 1.28 0.16
N GLY A 23 38.56 0.91 1.41
CA GLY A 23 39.07 1.66 2.56
C GLY A 23 38.29 1.59 3.88
N SER A 24 37.60 0.50 4.21
CA SER A 24 37.04 0.33 5.57
C SER A 24 37.00 -1.13 6.01
N MET A 25 38.08 -1.60 6.64
CA MET A 25 38.12 -2.92 7.30
C MET A 25 37.75 -2.81 8.79
N CYS A 26 36.46 -2.76 9.09
CA CYS A 26 35.91 -3.19 10.38
C CYS A 26 34.70 -4.11 10.14
N PHE A 27 34.75 -5.29 10.74
CA PHE A 27 33.79 -6.38 10.56
C PHE A 27 32.34 -6.00 10.90
N SER A 28 31.39 -6.49 10.09
CA SER A 28 30.03 -6.84 10.56
C SER A 28 29.43 -7.93 9.68
N PRO A 29 29.15 -9.11 10.27
CA PRO A 29 28.01 -9.92 9.83
C PRO A 29 27.33 -10.61 11.02
N LEU A 30 26.83 -9.82 11.99
CA LEU A 30 26.36 -10.24 13.33
C LEU A 30 27.48 -10.72 14.27
N LEU A 31 27.33 -10.43 15.56
CA LEU A 31 28.16 -11.05 16.61
C LEU A 31 27.77 -12.53 16.76
N PRO A 32 28.73 -13.46 16.94
CA PRO A 32 28.42 -14.81 17.39
C PRO A 32 27.70 -14.80 18.73
N LEU A 33 26.60 -15.54 18.84
CA LEU A 33 25.90 -15.78 20.11
C LEU A 33 26.56 -16.94 20.86
N ASP A 34 27.79 -16.71 21.31
CA ASP A 34 28.50 -17.61 22.23
C ASP A 34 28.37 -17.09 23.67
N ASP A 35 27.82 -17.93 24.55
CA ASP A 35 27.75 -17.84 26.01
C ASP A 35 27.52 -16.46 26.68
N PHE A 36 26.29 -15.95 26.57
CA PHE A 36 25.73 -15.02 27.58
C PHE A 36 24.96 -15.80 28.66
N PRO A 37 25.41 -15.82 29.94
CA PRO A 37 24.68 -16.47 31.01
C PRO A 37 23.40 -15.68 31.35
N VAL A 38 22.27 -16.40 31.48
CA VAL A 38 20.94 -15.81 31.78
C VAL A 38 20.85 -15.38 33.26
N ASN A 39 21.56 -14.32 33.61
CA ASN A 39 21.47 -13.68 34.92
C ASN A 39 20.32 -12.65 34.94
N LEU A 40 19.11 -13.13 35.26
CA LEU A 40 17.99 -12.27 35.62
C LEU A 40 18.37 -11.47 36.90
N PRO A 41 18.34 -10.12 36.88
CA PRO A 41 18.60 -9.35 38.08
C PRO A 41 17.52 -9.61 39.14
N PRO A 42 17.87 -9.65 40.44
CA PRO A 42 16.93 -9.98 41.50
C PRO A 42 15.81 -8.94 41.58
N ARG A 43 14.56 -9.41 41.75
CA ARG A 43 13.38 -8.56 41.94
C ARG A 43 13.52 -7.71 43.20
N SER A 44 13.86 -6.44 43.05
CA SER A 44 13.73 -5.45 44.13
C SER A 44 12.24 -5.25 44.44
N GLN A 45 11.83 -5.58 45.66
CA GLN A 45 10.48 -5.30 46.16
C GLN A 45 10.36 -3.81 46.47
N GLY A 46 10.06 -3.00 45.45
CA GLY A 46 9.76 -1.58 45.63
C GLY A 46 8.47 -1.39 46.43
N GLN A 47 8.57 -0.77 47.60
CA GLN A 47 7.41 -0.41 48.41
C GLN A 47 6.54 0.63 47.69
N LEU A 48 5.22 0.41 47.70
CA LEU A 48 4.24 1.39 47.25
C LEU A 48 4.23 2.59 48.20
N ASN A 49 4.57 3.79 47.69
CA ASN A 49 4.40 5.03 48.44
C ASN A 49 3.85 6.15 47.54
N SER A 50 2.78 6.77 48.04
CA SER A 50 2.22 8.11 47.73
C SER A 50 2.33 8.66 46.30
N THR A 51 1.17 8.95 45.72
CA THR A 51 0.99 9.81 44.54
C THR A 51 1.78 11.12 44.63
N SER A 52 2.76 11.30 43.73
CA SER A 52 3.28 12.61 43.35
C SER A 52 2.91 12.87 41.90
N THR A 53 2.11 13.91 41.63
CA THR A 53 1.83 14.40 40.28
C THR A 53 3.07 15.08 39.71
N THR A 54 4.00 14.28 39.18
CA THR A 54 5.17 14.78 38.47
C THR A 54 4.72 15.50 37.21
N SER A 55 4.84 16.83 37.20
CA SER A 55 4.70 17.63 35.99
C SER A 55 5.63 17.07 34.92
N LEU A 56 5.07 16.53 33.84
CA LEU A 56 5.84 16.15 32.68
C LEU A 56 6.59 17.38 32.18
N ALA A 57 7.89 17.23 31.90
CA ALA A 57 8.66 18.32 31.30
C ALA A 57 7.98 18.72 29.96
N PRO A 58 7.90 20.03 29.65
CA PRO A 58 7.19 20.49 28.46
C PRO A 58 7.80 19.84 27.22
N VAL A 59 6.97 19.10 26.49
CA VAL A 59 7.35 18.41 25.27
C VAL A 59 7.80 19.47 24.24
N PRO A 60 9.04 19.39 23.69
CA PRO A 60 9.51 20.39 22.76
C PRO A 60 8.64 20.39 21.50
N PRO A 61 8.19 21.56 21.00
CA PRO A 61 7.30 21.63 19.85
C PRO A 61 8.05 21.22 18.58
N VAL A 62 7.56 20.17 17.92
CA VAL A 62 8.08 19.69 16.64
C VAL A 62 7.82 20.74 15.56
N ARG A 63 8.83 21.09 14.77
CA ARG A 63 8.76 22.10 13.70
C ARG A 63 9.35 21.63 12.38
N ASN A 64 10.27 20.66 12.39
CA ASN A 64 10.96 20.17 11.20
C ASN A 64 11.13 18.64 11.26
N ILE A 65 10.51 17.94 10.32
CA ILE A 65 10.57 16.47 10.21
C ILE A 65 11.31 16.11 8.92
N CYS A 66 12.37 15.32 9.05
CA CYS A 66 13.06 14.68 7.93
C CYS A 66 12.53 13.25 7.76
N CYS A 67 12.20 12.83 6.54
CA CYS A 67 11.79 11.46 6.25
C CYS A 67 12.73 10.83 5.22
N VAL A 68 13.59 9.91 5.66
CA VAL A 68 14.58 9.24 4.81
C VAL A 68 13.97 8.02 4.14
N GLY A 69 13.86 8.07 2.81
CA GLY A 69 13.20 7.10 1.95
C GLY A 69 11.91 7.67 1.34
N ALA A 70 11.96 8.07 0.07
CA ALA A 70 10.82 8.60 -0.68
C ALA A 70 9.99 7.47 -1.36
N GLY A 71 9.95 6.29 -0.73
CA GLY A 71 9.20 5.12 -1.19
C GLY A 71 7.75 5.10 -0.69
N TYR A 72 7.08 3.97 -0.93
CA TYR A 72 5.66 3.75 -0.65
C TYR A 72 5.24 4.03 0.81
N VAL A 73 6.15 3.84 1.77
CA VAL A 73 5.89 4.18 3.19
C VAL A 73 6.15 5.66 3.46
N GLY A 74 7.37 6.12 3.21
CA GLY A 74 7.83 7.45 3.65
C GLY A 74 7.13 8.61 2.93
N GLY A 75 6.93 8.52 1.62
CA GLY A 75 6.30 9.58 0.82
C GLY A 75 4.86 9.89 1.27
N PRO A 76 3.92 8.91 1.20
CA PRO A 76 2.55 9.08 1.67
C PRO A 76 2.45 9.44 3.15
N THR A 77 3.25 8.82 4.02
CA THR A 77 3.27 9.15 5.47
C THR A 77 3.64 10.61 5.70
N ALA A 78 4.73 11.08 5.07
CA ALA A 78 5.17 12.46 5.17
C ALA A 78 4.17 13.45 4.56
N ALA A 79 3.53 13.09 3.44
CA ALA A 79 2.51 13.90 2.81
C ALA A 79 1.29 14.13 3.72
N VAL A 80 0.78 13.08 4.39
CA VAL A 80 -0.33 13.22 5.35
C VAL A 80 0.10 13.97 6.60
N ILE A 81 1.30 13.72 7.15
CA ILE A 81 1.82 14.50 8.29
C ILE A 81 1.87 16.00 7.95
N ALA A 82 2.41 16.36 6.78
CA ALA A 82 2.48 17.74 6.33
C ALA A 82 1.09 18.35 6.14
N PHE A 83 0.19 17.64 5.44
CA PHE A 83 -1.19 18.06 5.18
C PHE A 83 -1.94 18.40 6.47
N GLN A 84 -1.87 17.53 7.48
CA GLN A 84 -2.57 17.70 8.76
C GLN A 84 -1.84 18.67 9.73
N ASN A 85 -0.56 18.99 9.49
CA ASN A 85 0.22 19.90 10.33
C ASN A 85 0.84 21.04 9.50
N PRO A 86 0.06 22.05 9.06
CA PRO A 86 0.56 23.17 8.23
C PRO A 86 1.68 23.99 8.87
N HIS A 87 1.84 23.90 10.21
CA HIS A 87 2.89 24.58 10.98
C HIS A 87 4.21 23.77 11.09
N ILE A 88 4.23 22.51 10.62
CA ILE A 88 5.42 21.65 10.61
C ILE A 88 5.99 21.60 9.19
N ARG A 89 7.27 21.93 9.04
CA ARG A 89 8.03 21.64 7.82
C ARG A 89 8.30 20.13 7.75
N VAL A 90 7.95 19.49 6.64
CA VAL A 90 8.26 18.08 6.38
C VAL A 90 9.09 17.97 5.11
N THR A 91 10.29 17.41 5.21
CA THR A 91 11.18 17.19 4.06
C THR A 91 11.47 15.71 3.89
N VAL A 92 11.06 15.15 2.75
CA VAL A 92 11.35 13.78 2.36
C VAL A 92 12.66 13.75 1.57
N VAL A 93 13.55 12.81 1.89
CA VAL A 93 14.85 12.69 1.25
C VAL A 93 15.13 11.28 0.76
N ASP A 94 15.75 11.17 -0.41
CA ASP A 94 16.16 9.91 -1.02
C ASP A 94 17.44 10.15 -1.85
N ARG A 95 18.21 9.09 -2.13
CA ARG A 95 19.37 9.16 -3.03
C ARG A 95 18.96 8.97 -4.50
N ASP A 96 17.77 8.45 -4.75
CA ASP A 96 17.19 8.29 -6.09
C ASP A 96 16.73 9.64 -6.66
N GLU A 97 17.62 10.32 -7.39
CA GLU A 97 17.33 11.58 -8.09
C GLU A 97 16.11 11.49 -9.01
N LYS A 98 15.89 10.34 -9.68
CA LYS A 98 14.76 10.17 -10.60
C LYS A 98 13.44 10.17 -9.83
N ARG A 99 13.40 9.47 -8.69
CA ARG A 99 12.26 9.44 -7.77
C ARG A 99 11.98 10.80 -7.14
N ILE A 100 13.02 11.53 -6.71
CA ILE A 100 12.87 12.90 -6.19
C ILE A 100 12.37 13.87 -7.28
N ARG A 101 12.86 13.76 -8.52
CA ARG A 101 12.33 14.55 -9.65
C ARG A 101 10.85 14.26 -9.92
N ARG A 102 10.40 13.00 -9.84
CA ARG A 102 8.98 12.62 -9.98
C ARG A 102 8.10 13.13 -8.84
N TRP A 103 8.56 13.07 -7.59
CA TRP A 103 7.81 13.66 -6.46
C TRP A 103 7.67 15.19 -6.56
N ASN A 104 8.59 15.86 -7.24
CA ASN A 104 8.54 17.30 -7.52
C ASN A 104 7.86 17.66 -8.85
N SER A 105 7.19 16.72 -9.53
CA SER A 105 6.44 16.98 -10.76
C SER A 105 4.95 16.63 -10.62
N GLN A 106 4.14 16.84 -11.67
CA GLN A 106 2.75 16.38 -11.71
C GLN A 106 2.59 14.83 -11.72
N HIS A 107 3.68 14.08 -11.87
CA HIS A 107 3.70 12.61 -12.03
C HIS A 107 4.47 11.92 -10.89
N PRO A 108 3.92 11.89 -9.66
CA PRO A 108 4.56 11.26 -8.51
C PRO A 108 4.85 9.77 -8.75
N PRO A 109 5.93 9.22 -8.16
CA PRO A 109 6.41 7.86 -8.49
C PRO A 109 5.57 6.72 -7.90
N ILE A 110 4.48 7.04 -7.19
CA ILE A 110 3.55 6.11 -6.53
C ILE A 110 2.13 6.56 -6.88
N TYR A 111 1.33 5.63 -7.39
CA TYR A 111 -0.11 5.80 -7.51
C TYR A 111 -0.78 5.36 -6.21
N GLU A 112 -1.58 6.26 -5.61
CA GLU A 112 -2.49 5.95 -4.50
C GLU A 112 -3.75 6.83 -4.61
N PRO A 113 -4.96 6.29 -4.42
CA PRO A 113 -6.20 7.07 -4.42
C PRO A 113 -6.15 8.24 -3.41
N GLY A 114 -6.42 9.45 -3.87
CA GLY A 114 -6.40 10.67 -3.05
C GLY A 114 -5.02 11.25 -2.72
N LEU A 115 -3.90 10.61 -3.11
CA LEU A 115 -2.55 11.14 -2.85
C LEU A 115 -2.31 12.48 -3.57
N ASN A 116 -2.78 12.62 -4.81
CA ASN A 116 -2.60 13.86 -5.58
C ASN A 116 -3.32 15.04 -4.90
N ASP A 117 -4.58 14.87 -4.48
CA ASP A 117 -5.37 15.91 -3.79
C ASP A 117 -4.69 16.45 -2.51
N ILE A 118 -3.85 15.62 -1.87
CA ILE A 118 -3.03 15.97 -0.70
C ILE A 118 -1.75 16.70 -1.12
N LEU A 119 -1.05 16.24 -2.17
CA LEU A 119 0.12 16.92 -2.72
C LEU A 119 -0.22 18.34 -3.22
N ARG A 120 -1.37 18.51 -3.90
CA ARG A 120 -1.91 19.79 -4.38
C ARG A 120 -2.16 20.83 -3.29
N VAL A 121 -2.04 20.46 -2.01
CA VAL A 121 -2.14 21.37 -0.86
C VAL A 121 -0.82 21.41 -0.07
N ALA A 122 -0.27 20.26 0.31
CA ALA A 122 0.92 20.20 1.17
C ALA A 122 2.23 20.55 0.44
N ARG A 123 2.39 20.14 -0.83
CA ARG A 123 3.58 20.40 -1.66
C ARG A 123 3.41 21.66 -2.51
N ASP A 124 2.23 21.86 -3.09
CA ASP A 124 2.00 22.93 -4.07
C ASP A 124 1.42 24.22 -3.42
N GLY A 125 0.91 24.12 -2.19
CA GLY A 125 0.18 25.20 -1.52
C GLY A 125 -1.24 25.39 -2.08
N SER A 126 -2.07 26.13 -1.34
CA SER A 126 -3.44 26.47 -1.76
C SER A 126 -3.66 27.97 -1.82
N ARG A 127 -4.55 28.39 -2.72
CA ARG A 127 -5.15 29.71 -2.76
C ARG A 127 -6.15 29.87 -1.61
N GLU A 128 -6.54 31.11 -1.34
CA GLU A 128 -7.73 31.38 -0.53
C GLU A 128 -8.96 30.90 -1.30
N CYS A 129 -9.93 30.29 -0.62
CA CYS A 129 -11.21 29.92 -1.22
C CYS A 129 -12.38 30.26 -0.28
N VAL A 130 -13.53 30.55 -0.88
CA VAL A 130 -14.75 31.01 -0.19
C VAL A 130 -15.94 30.19 -0.67
N PHE A 131 -16.68 29.56 0.25
CA PHE A 131 -17.84 28.72 -0.08
C PHE A 131 -18.94 28.80 0.98
N PRO A 132 -20.23 28.61 0.63
CA PRO A 132 -21.32 28.60 1.60
C PRO A 132 -21.22 27.37 2.52
N ASN A 133 -21.50 27.54 3.81
CA ASN A 133 -21.52 26.45 4.79
C ASN A 133 -22.80 25.60 4.75
N GLN A 134 -23.65 25.74 3.74
CA GLN A 134 -24.83 24.88 3.54
C GLN A 134 -24.62 23.98 2.32
N PRO A 135 -25.14 22.74 2.33
CA PRO A 135 -25.14 21.88 1.14
C PRO A 135 -25.85 22.53 -0.05
N SER A 136 -25.40 22.21 -1.26
CA SER A 136 -26.08 22.57 -2.51
C SER A 136 -27.38 21.76 -2.64
N THR A 137 -28.53 22.41 -2.55
CA THR A 137 -29.85 21.78 -2.75
C THR A 137 -30.19 21.64 -4.24
N GLN A 138 -30.94 20.57 -4.56
CA GLN A 138 -31.55 20.20 -5.86
C GLN A 138 -30.72 19.19 -6.70
N PRO A 139 -31.38 18.33 -7.50
CA PRO A 139 -32.20 18.72 -8.65
C PRO A 139 -33.71 18.80 -8.39
N GLU A 140 -34.40 19.68 -9.12
CA GLU A 140 -35.86 19.68 -9.22
C GLU A 140 -36.31 18.61 -10.22
N ALA A 141 -37.14 17.67 -9.77
CA ALA A 141 -38.13 17.07 -10.64
C ALA A 141 -39.29 18.07 -10.71
N GLY A 142 -39.53 18.66 -11.88
CA GLY A 142 -40.61 19.63 -12.05
C GLY A 142 -41.98 18.96 -12.06
N GLU A 143 -42.97 19.61 -11.45
CA GLU A 143 -44.39 19.33 -11.67
C GLU A 143 -45.20 20.63 -11.51
N ASP A 144 -46.41 20.63 -12.07
CA ASP A 144 -47.13 21.84 -12.49
C ASP A 144 -47.58 22.79 -11.37
N GLY A 145 -47.74 24.07 -11.72
CA GLY A 145 -48.16 25.11 -10.79
C GLY A 145 -49.66 25.06 -10.45
N ALA A 146 -49.96 25.21 -9.17
CA ALA A 146 -51.30 25.54 -8.66
C ALA A 146 -51.19 26.63 -7.58
N SER A 147 -52.08 27.62 -7.64
CA SER A 147 -52.24 28.65 -6.62
C SER A 147 -53.17 28.17 -5.50
N ASP A 148 -52.90 28.53 -4.24
CA ASP A 148 -53.87 29.34 -3.49
C ASP A 148 -53.31 30.07 -2.26
N SER A 149 -54.07 31.09 -1.84
CA SER A 149 -54.30 31.66 -0.51
C SER A 149 -53.18 31.74 0.53
N SER A 150 -52.87 33.00 0.85
CA SER A 150 -52.24 33.47 2.08
C SER A 150 -52.88 32.96 3.38
N ILE A 151 -52.04 32.55 4.35
CA ILE A 151 -52.29 32.77 5.78
C ILE A 151 -51.03 33.41 6.39
N SER A 152 -51.19 34.57 7.02
CA SER A 152 -50.14 35.24 7.79
C SER A 152 -50.23 34.86 9.27
N SER A 153 -49.32 34.01 9.75
CA SER A 153 -49.15 33.74 11.19
C SER A 153 -47.93 34.50 11.71
N ASP A 154 -48.17 35.67 12.29
CA ASP A 154 -47.14 36.43 13.00
C ASP A 154 -46.76 35.72 14.31
N CYS A 155 -45.57 35.11 14.34
CA CYS A 155 -45.00 34.48 15.53
C CYS A 155 -43.54 34.89 15.70
N GLY A 156 -43.32 36.00 16.42
CA GLY A 156 -42.00 36.50 16.81
C GLY A 156 -41.25 35.62 17.81
N SER A 157 -40.94 34.38 17.44
CA SER A 157 -39.96 33.55 18.15
C SER A 157 -38.56 33.85 17.62
N GLN A 158 -37.62 34.14 18.53
CA GLN A 158 -36.20 34.24 18.20
C GLN A 158 -35.60 32.84 17.98
N CYS A 159 -35.93 32.22 16.84
CA CYS A 159 -35.06 31.19 16.29
C CYS A 159 -33.81 31.88 15.74
N ASP A 160 -32.68 31.72 16.44
CA ASP A 160 -31.35 31.98 15.89
C ASP A 160 -31.03 30.88 14.87
N ASP A 161 -31.73 30.92 13.73
CA ASP A 161 -31.46 30.08 12.56
C ASP A 161 -30.14 30.54 11.95
N GLY A 162 -29.06 30.10 12.61
CA GLY A 162 -27.70 30.58 12.45
C GLY A 162 -27.13 30.31 11.07
N ALA A 163 -27.54 31.12 10.11
CA ALA A 163 -26.95 31.28 8.78
C ALA A 163 -25.54 31.89 8.93
N ARG A 164 -24.61 31.10 9.50
CA ARG A 164 -23.18 31.36 9.45
C ARG A 164 -22.83 31.66 7.99
N GLY A 165 -22.20 32.81 7.78
CA GLY A 165 -21.84 33.31 6.45
C GLY A 165 -20.90 32.37 5.69
N PRO A 166 -20.52 32.73 4.46
CA PRO A 166 -19.59 31.93 3.68
C PRO A 166 -18.29 31.71 4.47
N ILE A 167 -17.79 30.48 4.43
CA ILE A 167 -16.52 30.11 5.04
C ILE A 167 -15.41 30.54 4.09
N THR A 168 -14.52 31.39 4.58
CA THR A 168 -13.23 31.69 3.94
C THR A 168 -12.16 30.78 4.52
N ILE A 169 -11.47 30.03 3.67
CA ILE A 169 -10.25 29.29 4.01
C ILE A 169 -9.06 30.08 3.48
N PRO A 170 -8.11 30.51 4.33
CA PRO A 170 -6.98 31.33 3.89
C PRO A 170 -6.01 30.56 2.98
N ALA A 171 -5.24 31.30 2.18
CA ALA A 171 -4.18 30.73 1.37
C ALA A 171 -3.10 30.04 2.23
N ARG A 172 -2.65 28.86 1.78
CA ARG A 172 -1.68 28.01 2.49
C ARG A 172 -0.37 27.91 1.71
N GLN A 173 0.75 28.17 2.39
CA GLN A 173 2.08 27.96 1.82
C GLN A 173 2.49 26.48 1.85
N PRO A 174 3.31 26.02 0.89
CA PRO A 174 3.93 24.69 0.92
C PRO A 174 4.63 24.38 2.24
N ASN A 175 4.41 23.17 2.77
CA ASN A 175 5.14 22.65 3.93
C ASN A 175 5.72 21.24 3.74
N LEU A 176 5.40 20.57 2.63
CA LEU A 176 6.01 19.31 2.18
C LEU A 176 7.06 19.57 1.07
N PHE A 177 8.25 18.99 1.21
CA PHE A 177 9.36 19.17 0.26
C PHE A 177 10.03 17.83 -0.05
N PHE A 178 10.54 17.65 -1.27
CA PHE A 178 11.32 16.47 -1.68
C PHE A 178 12.70 16.90 -2.20
N THR A 179 13.78 16.29 -1.69
CA THR A 179 15.16 16.66 -2.09
C THR A 179 16.14 15.51 -1.93
N THR A 180 17.31 15.61 -2.57
CA THR A 180 18.45 14.69 -2.41
C THR A 180 19.43 15.15 -1.31
N GLU A 181 19.19 16.30 -0.68
CA GLU A 181 19.98 16.92 0.40
C GLU A 181 19.89 16.19 1.77
N VAL A 182 20.07 14.86 1.75
CA VAL A 182 19.88 13.95 2.91
C VAL A 182 20.58 14.44 4.17
N VAL A 183 21.86 14.80 4.07
CA VAL A 183 22.70 15.23 5.22
C VAL A 183 22.18 16.52 5.86
N LYS A 184 21.79 17.49 5.04
CA LYS A 184 21.25 18.78 5.51
C LYS A 184 19.90 18.62 6.21
N CYS A 185 18.98 17.86 5.60
CA CYS A 185 17.66 17.69 6.20
C CYS A 185 17.71 16.88 7.50
N ILE A 186 18.66 15.94 7.64
CA ILE A 186 18.92 15.22 8.89
C ILE A 186 19.47 16.14 9.99
N SER A 187 20.36 17.09 9.68
CA SER A 187 20.95 17.99 10.68
C SER A 187 20.00 19.11 11.13
N GLU A 188 19.03 19.49 10.30
CA GLU A 188 18.02 20.52 10.64
C GLU A 188 16.81 19.98 11.45
N ALA A 189 16.54 18.66 11.44
CA ALA A 189 15.28 18.07 11.92
C ALA A 189 15.16 17.87 13.45
N ASP A 190 13.95 17.99 14.02
CA ASP A 190 13.65 17.49 15.37
C ASP A 190 13.32 15.99 15.35
N ILE A 191 12.63 15.53 14.31
CA ILE A 191 12.29 14.11 14.11
C ILE A 191 12.88 13.64 12.78
N VAL A 192 13.63 12.54 12.82
CA VAL A 192 14.10 11.82 11.62
C VAL A 192 13.36 10.49 11.53
N LEU A 193 12.42 10.40 10.58
CA LEU A 193 11.75 9.14 10.22
C LEU A 193 12.67 8.34 9.27
N VAL A 194 12.96 7.09 9.60
CA VAL A 194 13.73 6.15 8.76
C VAL A 194 12.75 5.18 8.11
N ALA A 195 12.43 5.42 6.84
CA ALA A 195 11.39 4.76 6.05
C ALA A 195 11.94 4.13 4.75
N VAL A 196 13.18 3.63 4.79
CA VAL A 196 13.83 2.94 3.67
C VAL A 196 13.30 1.52 3.47
N ASN A 197 13.50 0.96 2.27
CA ASN A 197 13.13 -0.43 1.99
C ASN A 197 14.10 -1.41 2.69
N THR A 198 13.51 -2.48 3.21
CA THR A 198 14.18 -3.57 3.93
C THR A 198 13.72 -4.90 3.29
N PRO A 199 14.28 -5.29 2.12
CA PRO A 199 13.85 -6.47 1.37
C PRO A 199 14.29 -7.78 2.03
N THR A 200 13.95 -8.93 1.46
CA THR A 200 14.52 -10.22 1.87
C THR A 200 15.98 -10.34 1.42
N LYS A 201 16.87 -10.85 2.27
CA LYS A 201 18.26 -11.16 1.88
C LYS A 201 18.27 -12.25 0.82
N TYR A 202 19.07 -12.06 -0.24
CA TYR A 202 19.23 -13.03 -1.33
C TYR A 202 20.49 -13.89 -1.21
N ARG A 203 21.37 -13.62 -0.24
CA ARG A 203 22.65 -14.33 -0.05
C ARG A 203 23.12 -14.36 1.41
N GLY A 204 23.97 -15.33 1.72
CA GLY A 204 24.56 -15.53 3.05
C GLY A 204 23.58 -16.11 4.08
N ALA A 205 23.92 -16.01 5.36
CA ALA A 205 23.07 -16.50 6.45
C ALA A 205 21.68 -15.84 6.40
N GLY A 206 20.63 -16.67 6.42
CA GLY A 206 19.23 -16.23 6.32
C GLY A 206 18.77 -15.84 4.90
N ALA A 207 19.51 -16.20 3.84
CA ALA A 207 19.03 -16.02 2.47
C ALA A 207 17.64 -16.63 2.26
N GLY A 208 16.74 -15.89 1.60
CA GLY A 208 15.36 -16.30 1.36
C GLY A 208 14.40 -16.11 2.56
N SER A 209 14.84 -15.61 3.72
CA SER A 209 13.91 -15.36 4.85
C SER A 209 14.27 -14.17 5.74
N ALA A 210 15.55 -13.93 6.01
CA ALA A 210 15.99 -12.81 6.84
C ALA A 210 15.82 -11.47 6.12
N THR A 211 15.54 -10.41 6.88
CA THR A 211 15.48 -9.04 6.37
C THR A 211 16.88 -8.50 6.04
N ASP A 212 17.02 -7.83 4.90
CA ASP A 212 18.22 -7.14 4.48
C ASP A 212 18.24 -5.72 5.06
N MET A 213 19.18 -5.49 5.96
CA MET A 213 19.33 -4.25 6.70
C MET A 213 20.31 -3.26 6.04
N THR A 214 20.97 -3.62 4.94
CA THR A 214 22.07 -2.84 4.33
C THR A 214 21.70 -1.36 4.12
N ALA A 215 20.49 -1.07 3.61
CA ALA A 215 20.02 0.29 3.39
C ALA A 215 19.67 1.02 4.70
N PHE A 216 19.19 0.30 5.72
CA PHE A 216 18.82 0.83 7.02
C PHE A 216 20.06 1.15 7.87
N GLU A 217 21.05 0.26 7.88
CA GLU A 217 22.37 0.47 8.51
C GLU A 217 23.08 1.68 7.90
N ALA A 218 23.12 1.77 6.57
CA ALA A 218 23.74 2.89 5.86
C ALA A 218 23.07 4.25 6.15
N VAL A 219 21.73 4.28 6.31
CA VAL A 219 21.03 5.49 6.77
C VAL A 219 21.29 5.77 8.24
N THR A 220 21.31 4.73 9.10
CA THR A 220 21.57 4.86 10.54
C THR A 220 22.95 5.48 10.80
N ALA A 221 23.98 5.12 10.02
CA ALA A 221 25.30 5.76 10.10
C ALA A 221 25.27 7.25 9.73
N VAL A 222 24.58 7.63 8.64
CA VAL A 222 24.41 9.04 8.22
C VAL A 222 23.64 9.84 9.28
N VAL A 223 22.59 9.24 9.86
CA VAL A 223 21.84 9.82 10.98
C VAL A 223 22.75 10.02 12.20
N ALA A 224 23.52 9.00 12.58
CA ALA A 224 24.43 9.06 13.72
C ALA A 224 25.56 10.08 13.56
N GLN A 225 26.00 10.34 12.33
CA GLN A 225 27.00 11.37 12.04
C GLN A 225 26.40 12.78 12.07
N HIS A 226 25.24 12.99 11.42
CA HIS A 226 24.75 14.34 11.09
C HIS A 226 23.55 14.84 11.88
N ALA A 227 22.79 13.98 12.58
CA ALA A 227 21.61 14.43 13.33
C ALA A 227 22.00 15.41 14.45
N ARG A 228 21.16 16.42 14.67
CA ARG A 228 21.37 17.42 15.73
C ARG A 228 21.20 16.81 17.13
N PRO A 229 21.89 17.33 18.16
CA PRO A 229 21.64 16.94 19.55
C PRO A 229 20.16 17.08 19.92
N GLY A 230 19.62 16.07 20.61
CA GLY A 230 18.22 16.01 21.02
C GLY A 230 17.23 15.62 19.91
N ALA A 231 17.70 15.21 18.72
CA ALA A 231 16.83 14.67 17.68
C ALA A 231 16.18 13.35 18.13
N ILE A 232 14.93 13.15 17.70
CA ILE A 232 14.16 11.92 17.86
C ILE A 232 14.33 11.10 16.58
N ILE A 233 14.96 9.93 16.70
CA ILE A 233 15.14 9.01 15.59
C ILE A 233 14.01 7.98 15.63
N VAL A 234 13.28 7.85 14.53
CA VAL A 234 12.05 7.04 14.46
C VAL A 234 12.18 6.00 13.37
N GLU A 235 12.29 4.74 13.76
CA GLU A 235 12.13 3.61 12.86
C GLU A 235 10.68 3.57 12.33
N LYS A 236 10.53 3.55 11.00
CA LYS A 236 9.26 3.51 10.25
C LYS A 236 9.21 2.31 9.29
N SER A 237 10.38 1.90 8.78
CA SER A 237 10.60 0.67 8.01
C SER A 237 10.18 -0.58 8.77
N THR A 238 9.68 -1.62 8.09
CA THR A 238 9.51 -2.94 8.73
C THR A 238 10.87 -3.58 8.97
N VAL A 239 11.24 -3.78 10.23
CA VAL A 239 12.56 -4.25 10.67
C VAL A 239 12.44 -5.48 11.60
N PRO A 240 13.49 -6.30 11.77
CA PRO A 240 13.53 -7.33 12.80
C PRO A 240 13.56 -6.71 14.20
N VAL A 241 13.12 -7.48 15.20
CA VAL A 241 13.13 -7.06 16.61
C VAL A 241 14.56 -6.84 17.10
N ARG A 242 14.76 -5.84 17.98
CA ARG A 242 16.04 -5.29 18.47
C ARG A 242 16.81 -4.43 17.47
N THR A 243 16.19 -3.99 16.37
CA THR A 243 16.82 -2.99 15.48
C THR A 243 17.05 -1.66 16.19
N ALA A 244 16.18 -1.29 17.13
CA ALA A 244 16.38 -0.10 17.96
C ALA A 244 17.62 -0.15 18.88
N ASP A 245 18.05 -1.34 19.32
CA ASP A 245 19.32 -1.49 20.05
C ASP A 245 20.50 -1.13 19.13
N PHE A 246 20.53 -1.71 17.94
CA PHE A 246 21.54 -1.41 16.90
C PHE A 246 21.58 0.09 16.54
N VAL A 247 20.43 0.76 16.43
CA VAL A 247 20.37 2.21 16.21
C VAL A 247 20.98 2.98 17.39
N GLN A 248 20.63 2.59 18.62
CA GLN A 248 21.11 3.23 19.84
C GLN A 248 22.63 3.04 20.05
N GLU A 249 23.15 1.85 19.72
CA GLU A 249 24.58 1.51 19.72
C GLU A 249 25.33 2.29 18.62
N THR A 250 24.79 2.36 17.40
CA THR A 250 25.41 3.11 16.29
C THR A 250 25.49 4.62 16.60
N LEU A 251 24.45 5.18 17.23
CA LEU A 251 24.44 6.56 17.73
C LEU A 251 25.51 6.77 18.82
N ALA A 252 25.60 5.86 19.78
CA ALA A 252 26.58 5.93 20.87
C ALA A 252 28.03 5.76 20.38
N LEU A 253 28.28 4.92 19.38
CA LEU A 253 29.61 4.71 18.79
C LEU A 253 30.13 5.98 18.09
N HIS A 254 29.29 6.64 17.30
CA HIS A 254 29.68 7.86 16.57
C HIS A 254 29.74 9.10 17.47
N ARG A 255 28.81 9.23 18.43
CA ARG A 255 28.59 10.47 19.20
C ARG A 255 28.21 10.20 20.65
N PRO A 256 29.06 9.54 21.47
CA PRO A 256 28.70 8.99 22.79
C PRO A 256 28.15 10.03 23.79
N ASN A 257 28.60 11.29 23.69
CA ASN A 257 28.18 12.38 24.57
C ASN A 257 26.99 13.20 24.02
N THR A 258 26.37 12.78 22.91
CA THR A 258 25.23 13.50 22.30
C THR A 258 23.90 12.81 22.68
N PRO A 259 22.94 13.51 23.30
CA PRO A 259 21.65 12.91 23.64
C PRO A 259 20.82 12.67 22.38
N PHE A 260 20.35 11.44 22.21
CA PHE A 260 19.40 11.02 21.19
C PHE A 260 18.30 10.16 21.83
N THR A 261 17.15 10.04 21.16
CA THR A 261 16.10 9.10 21.55
C THR A 261 15.65 8.29 20.35
N VAL A 262 15.62 6.97 20.49
CA VAL A 262 15.12 6.05 19.46
C VAL A 262 13.68 5.66 19.78
N LEU A 263 12.81 5.72 18.77
CA LEU A 263 11.43 5.23 18.79
C LEU A 263 11.23 4.21 17.66
N SER A 264 10.33 3.27 17.88
CA SER A 264 9.72 2.45 16.83
C SER A 264 8.34 3.02 16.51
N ASN A 265 7.97 3.13 15.24
CA ASN A 265 6.67 3.59 14.80
C ASN A 265 6.29 2.88 13.50
N PRO A 266 5.93 1.59 13.53
CA PRO A 266 5.65 0.83 12.32
C PRO A 266 4.50 1.43 11.51
N GLU A 267 4.50 1.15 10.21
CA GLU A 267 3.37 1.42 9.32
C GLU A 267 2.37 0.25 9.33
N PHE A 268 1.11 0.51 8.98
CA PHE A 268 0.07 -0.51 8.80
C PHE A 268 -0.79 -0.21 7.56
N LEU A 269 -0.13 0.18 6.47
CA LEU A 269 -0.75 0.63 5.22
C LEU A 269 -0.95 -0.54 4.25
N ALA A 270 -1.97 -0.47 3.39
CA ALA A 270 -2.10 -1.38 2.25
C ALA A 270 -1.97 -0.63 0.91
N ALA A 271 -1.58 -1.36 -0.15
CA ALA A 271 -1.61 -0.87 -1.53
C ALA A 271 -3.04 -0.57 -1.96
N GLY A 272 -3.27 0.56 -2.64
CA GLY A 272 -4.59 1.05 -3.07
C GLY A 272 -5.46 1.69 -1.98
N THR A 273 -4.98 1.78 -0.72
CA THR A 273 -5.72 2.40 0.39
C THR A 273 -4.87 3.24 1.35
N ALA A 274 -3.57 3.42 1.12
CA ALA A 274 -2.65 3.97 2.13
C ALA A 274 -3.02 5.39 2.58
N ILE A 275 -3.60 6.21 1.71
CA ILE A 275 -4.11 7.54 2.09
C ILE A 275 -5.31 7.43 3.02
N GLN A 276 -6.25 6.54 2.75
CA GLN A 276 -7.38 6.28 3.64
C GLN A 276 -6.91 5.65 4.98
N ASP A 277 -5.94 4.75 4.91
CA ASP A 277 -5.33 4.11 6.09
C ASP A 277 -4.60 5.14 6.97
N LEU A 278 -3.93 6.15 6.39
CA LEU A 278 -3.28 7.25 7.10
C LEU A 278 -4.27 8.30 7.65
N LEU A 279 -5.34 8.62 6.90
CA LEU A 279 -6.33 9.62 7.33
C LEU A 279 -7.29 9.08 8.39
N THR A 280 -7.69 7.80 8.31
CA THR A 280 -8.65 7.18 9.24
C THR A 280 -8.07 5.95 9.96
N VAL A 281 -6.82 6.06 10.44
CA VAL A 281 -6.10 4.99 11.17
C VAL A 281 -6.97 4.25 12.19
N ASP A 282 -6.94 2.92 12.18
CA ASP A 282 -7.45 2.10 13.30
C ASP A 282 -6.67 2.41 14.58
N ARG A 283 -5.33 2.51 14.46
CA ARG A 283 -4.37 2.83 15.53
C ARG A 283 -3.04 3.33 14.96
N ILE A 284 -2.38 4.21 15.70
CA ILE A 284 -0.94 4.48 15.62
C ILE A 284 -0.26 3.70 16.74
N LEU A 285 0.91 3.12 16.48
CA LEU A 285 1.74 2.42 17.49
C LEU A 285 3.08 3.14 17.63
N ILE A 286 3.50 3.42 18.87
CA ILE A 286 4.79 4.06 19.18
C ILE A 286 5.51 3.24 20.26
N GLY A 287 6.57 2.54 19.88
CA GLY A 287 7.51 1.91 20.79
C GLY A 287 8.53 2.92 21.32
N SER A 288 8.76 2.94 22.63
CA SER A 288 9.69 3.87 23.31
C SER A 288 10.42 3.20 24.47
N SER A 289 11.54 3.78 24.92
CA SER A 289 12.16 3.35 26.17
C SER A 289 11.38 3.88 27.39
N THR A 290 11.40 3.13 28.49
CA THR A 290 10.73 3.51 29.76
C THR A 290 11.44 4.63 30.53
N THR A 291 12.42 5.28 29.91
CA THR A 291 13.12 6.45 30.46
C THR A 291 12.23 7.71 30.41
N PRO A 292 12.52 8.76 31.19
CA PRO A 292 11.84 10.05 31.05
C PRO A 292 12.00 10.65 29.64
N ALA A 293 13.19 10.52 29.04
CA ALA A 293 13.47 10.99 27.68
C ALA A 293 12.68 10.21 26.61
N GLY A 294 12.63 8.88 26.72
CA GLY A 294 11.84 8.02 25.83
C GLY A 294 10.34 8.34 25.87
N ARG A 295 9.78 8.57 27.07
CA ARG A 295 8.40 9.05 27.22
C ARG A 295 8.18 10.43 26.62
N ALA A 296 9.12 11.37 26.81
CA ALA A 296 9.01 12.72 26.23
C ALA A 296 9.05 12.69 24.69
N ALA A 297 9.93 11.86 24.10
CA ALA A 297 10.00 11.64 22.66
C ALA A 297 8.73 10.98 22.11
N ALA A 298 8.20 9.95 22.80
CA ALA A 298 6.93 9.33 22.44
C ALA A 298 5.76 10.33 22.51
N ALA A 299 5.75 11.22 23.50
CA ALA A 299 4.76 12.28 23.63
C ALA A 299 4.88 13.35 22.52
N ALA A 300 6.10 13.67 22.06
CA ALA A 300 6.34 14.55 20.91
C ALA A 300 5.78 13.96 19.62
N LEU A 301 6.12 12.71 19.28
CA LEU A 301 5.59 12.02 18.11
C LEU A 301 4.06 11.82 18.21
N SER A 302 3.55 11.53 19.42
CA SER A 302 2.11 11.47 19.68
C SER A 302 1.40 12.82 19.48
N SER A 303 2.11 13.95 19.65
CA SER A 303 1.52 15.27 19.44
C SER A 303 1.35 15.60 17.95
N VAL A 304 2.31 15.18 17.11
CA VAL A 304 2.25 15.30 15.64
C VAL A 304 1.07 14.51 15.06
N TYR A 305 0.83 13.29 15.55
CA TYR A 305 -0.33 12.49 15.11
C TYR A 305 -1.66 13.02 15.66
N ALA A 306 -1.67 13.67 16.83
CA ALA A 306 -2.89 14.07 17.52
C ALA A 306 -3.65 15.27 16.90
N SER A 307 -3.13 15.89 15.83
CA SER A 307 -3.85 16.91 15.05
C SER A 307 -4.95 16.32 14.17
N TRP A 308 -4.90 15.02 13.83
CA TRP A 308 -6.00 14.33 13.13
C TRP A 308 -6.37 12.96 13.73
N VAL A 309 -5.45 12.31 14.46
CA VAL A 309 -5.70 11.01 15.10
C VAL A 309 -6.22 11.21 16.54
N PRO A 310 -7.41 10.70 16.91
CA PRO A 310 -7.87 10.74 18.29
C PRO A 310 -6.87 10.07 19.24
N ARG A 311 -6.50 10.73 20.35
CA ARG A 311 -5.49 10.24 21.31
C ARG A 311 -5.71 8.79 21.78
N ALA A 312 -6.97 8.35 21.90
CA ALA A 312 -7.33 6.97 22.27
C ALA A 312 -6.90 5.90 21.23
N ARG A 313 -6.54 6.30 20.00
CA ARG A 313 -5.99 5.45 18.94
C ARG A 313 -4.45 5.53 18.86
N ILE A 314 -3.78 6.33 19.69
CA ILE A 314 -2.31 6.44 19.71
C ILE A 314 -1.78 5.59 20.87
N LEU A 315 -1.28 4.41 20.54
CA LEU A 315 -0.85 3.40 21.51
C LEU A 315 0.66 3.51 21.75
N THR A 316 1.07 3.75 23.00
CA THR A 316 2.48 3.76 23.40
C THR A 316 2.87 2.45 24.08
N THR A 317 3.98 1.84 23.67
CA THR A 317 4.51 0.57 24.20
C THR A 317 6.04 0.61 24.32
N ASN A 318 6.68 -0.50 24.72
CA ASN A 318 8.15 -0.65 24.65
C ASN A 318 8.61 -0.90 23.21
N VAL A 319 9.88 -0.59 22.89
CA VAL A 319 10.36 -0.61 21.50
C VAL A 319 10.26 -1.99 20.85
N PHE A 320 10.74 -3.05 21.52
CA PHE A 320 10.71 -4.41 20.97
C PHE A 320 9.30 -4.95 20.71
N SER A 321 8.33 -4.58 21.56
CA SER A 321 6.92 -4.94 21.34
C SER A 321 6.28 -4.14 20.19
N SER A 322 6.84 -2.99 19.80
CA SER A 322 6.41 -2.25 18.62
C SER A 322 6.94 -2.88 17.34
N GLU A 323 8.25 -3.18 17.28
CA GLU A 323 8.88 -3.92 16.17
C GLU A 323 8.17 -5.26 15.93
N LEU A 324 8.00 -6.08 16.99
CA LEU A 324 7.37 -7.40 16.90
C LEU A 324 5.90 -7.32 16.47
N ALA A 325 5.16 -6.30 16.93
CA ALA A 325 3.75 -6.15 16.58
C ALA A 325 3.52 -5.93 15.08
N LYS A 326 4.48 -5.35 14.34
CA LYS A 326 4.41 -5.24 12.88
C LYS A 326 4.46 -6.62 12.22
N LEU A 327 5.49 -7.41 12.54
CA LEU A 327 5.68 -8.76 12.00
C LEU A 327 4.48 -9.64 12.35
N VAL A 328 4.08 -9.69 13.63
CA VAL A 328 2.95 -10.51 14.09
C VAL A 328 1.62 -10.09 13.45
N ALA A 329 1.34 -8.79 13.30
CA ALA A 329 0.10 -8.34 12.65
C ALA A 329 0.04 -8.78 11.18
N ASN A 330 1.12 -8.60 10.42
CA ASN A 330 1.16 -9.03 9.02
C ASN A 330 1.13 -10.56 8.88
N SER A 331 1.77 -11.31 9.79
CA SER A 331 1.71 -12.78 9.82
C SER A 331 0.32 -13.32 10.18
N MET A 332 -0.41 -12.67 11.09
CA MET A 332 -1.79 -13.03 11.42
C MET A 332 -2.76 -12.77 10.24
N LEU A 333 -2.56 -11.67 9.49
CA LEU A 333 -3.35 -11.40 8.28
C LEU A 333 -3.07 -12.42 7.17
N ALA A 334 -1.79 -12.75 6.93
CA ALA A 334 -1.37 -13.79 6.00
C ALA A 334 -1.93 -15.17 6.40
N GLN A 335 -1.86 -15.51 7.69
CA GLN A 335 -2.38 -16.76 8.22
C GLN A 335 -3.87 -16.95 7.92
N ARG A 336 -4.70 -15.92 8.12
CA ARG A 336 -6.16 -16.02 7.84
C ARG A 336 -6.45 -16.35 6.37
N ILE A 337 -5.69 -15.77 5.43
CA ILE A 337 -5.80 -16.07 4.00
C ILE A 337 -5.37 -17.52 3.73
N SER A 338 -4.22 -17.96 4.25
CA SER A 338 -3.77 -19.35 4.08
C SER A 338 -4.72 -20.36 4.73
N SER A 339 -5.30 -20.05 5.89
CA SER A 339 -6.31 -20.89 6.56
C SER A 339 -7.58 -21.03 5.73
N ILE A 340 -8.13 -19.95 5.16
CA ILE A 340 -9.33 -20.10 4.32
C ILE A 340 -9.02 -20.75 2.96
N ASN A 341 -7.79 -20.61 2.45
CA ASN A 341 -7.33 -21.29 1.23
C ASN A 341 -7.13 -22.80 1.40
N SER A 342 -6.78 -23.27 2.60
CA SER A 342 -6.74 -24.71 2.91
C SER A 342 -8.15 -25.29 2.98
N ILE A 343 -9.08 -24.59 3.65
CA ILE A 343 -10.50 -24.95 3.69
C ILE A 343 -11.12 -24.91 2.28
N ALA A 344 -10.72 -23.97 1.42
CA ALA A 344 -11.17 -23.95 0.02
C ALA A 344 -10.82 -25.23 -0.75
N ALA A 345 -9.66 -25.85 -0.50
CA ALA A 345 -9.31 -27.15 -1.10
C ALA A 345 -10.16 -28.30 -0.54
N VAL A 346 -10.56 -28.23 0.74
CA VAL A 346 -11.50 -29.20 1.34
C VAL A 346 -12.91 -29.02 0.73
N CYS A 347 -13.38 -27.79 0.57
CA CYS A 347 -14.67 -27.47 -0.06
C CYS A 347 -14.76 -28.06 -1.48
N GLU A 348 -13.75 -27.80 -2.31
CA GLU A 348 -13.63 -28.35 -3.67
C GLU A 348 -13.66 -29.89 -3.73
N ALA A 349 -13.13 -30.56 -2.71
CA ALA A 349 -13.09 -32.02 -2.62
C ALA A 349 -14.34 -32.66 -1.99
N THR A 350 -15.22 -31.86 -1.36
CA THR A 350 -16.38 -32.35 -0.59
C THR A 350 -17.74 -31.86 -1.08
N GLY A 351 -17.78 -30.88 -1.99
CA GLY A 351 -19.02 -30.28 -2.51
C GLY A 351 -19.54 -29.09 -1.71
N ALA A 352 -18.82 -28.63 -0.68
CA ALA A 352 -19.14 -27.40 0.03
C ALA A 352 -18.69 -26.14 -0.76
N ASP A 353 -19.25 -24.98 -0.43
CA ASP A 353 -18.82 -23.67 -0.93
C ASP A 353 -18.08 -22.89 0.17
N VAL A 354 -16.83 -22.51 -0.09
CA VAL A 354 -16.01 -21.78 0.88
C VAL A 354 -16.55 -20.36 1.18
N ASP A 355 -17.36 -19.74 0.31
CA ASP A 355 -18.03 -18.46 0.67
C ASP A 355 -19.14 -18.65 1.70
N GLU A 356 -19.76 -19.82 1.77
CA GLU A 356 -20.74 -20.12 2.81
C GLU A 356 -20.04 -20.43 4.13
N VAL A 357 -18.95 -21.21 4.08
CA VAL A 357 -18.11 -21.51 5.25
C VAL A 357 -17.48 -20.24 5.82
N ALA A 358 -16.88 -19.38 4.97
CA ALA A 358 -16.28 -18.12 5.38
C ALA A 358 -17.29 -17.16 6.03
N ARG A 359 -18.51 -17.11 5.49
CA ARG A 359 -19.63 -16.32 6.04
C ARG A 359 -20.12 -16.87 7.38
N ALA A 360 -20.23 -18.19 7.51
CA ALA A 360 -20.66 -18.85 8.74
C ALA A 360 -19.66 -18.66 9.88
N ILE A 361 -18.36 -18.89 9.65
CA ILE A 361 -17.33 -18.68 10.69
C ILE A 361 -17.05 -17.19 10.94
N GLY A 362 -17.15 -16.35 9.91
CA GLY A 362 -16.93 -14.91 9.99
C GLY A 362 -18.04 -14.15 10.74
N ALA A 363 -19.19 -14.78 10.96
CA ALA A 363 -20.27 -14.25 11.79
C ALA A 363 -19.99 -14.34 13.30
N ASP A 364 -19.06 -15.21 13.73
CA ASP A 364 -18.57 -15.20 15.12
C ASP A 364 -17.68 -13.96 15.33
N PRO A 365 -18.03 -13.03 16.25
CA PRO A 365 -17.26 -11.79 16.45
C PRO A 365 -15.84 -12.02 16.99
N ARG A 366 -15.52 -13.23 17.48
CA ARG A 366 -14.17 -13.62 17.90
C ARG A 366 -13.27 -13.96 16.70
N ILE A 367 -13.87 -14.34 15.57
CA ILE A 367 -13.19 -14.64 14.30
C ILE A 367 -13.28 -13.42 13.36
N GLY A 368 -14.48 -12.89 13.16
CA GLY A 368 -14.81 -11.74 12.32
C GLY A 368 -14.67 -12.00 10.81
N GLY A 369 -15.55 -11.41 9.99
CA GLY A 369 -15.60 -11.64 8.55
C GLY A 369 -14.50 -11.02 7.67
N LYS A 370 -13.51 -10.29 8.24
CA LYS A 370 -12.41 -9.68 7.45
C LYS A 370 -11.31 -10.72 7.14
N PHE A 371 -10.62 -10.58 6.01
CA PHE A 371 -9.50 -11.47 5.62
C PHE A 371 -9.86 -12.97 5.54
N LEU A 372 -11.12 -13.30 5.21
CA LEU A 372 -11.61 -14.67 4.96
C LEU A 372 -12.03 -14.89 3.50
N ASN A 373 -11.43 -14.14 2.57
CA ASN A 373 -11.66 -14.33 1.14
C ASN A 373 -10.67 -15.38 0.62
N ALA A 374 -11.17 -16.53 0.16
CA ALA A 374 -10.33 -17.53 -0.49
C ALA A 374 -9.95 -17.10 -1.92
N GLY A 375 -8.89 -17.69 -2.45
CA GLY A 375 -8.40 -17.48 -3.82
C GLY A 375 -7.04 -18.14 -4.06
N ILE A 376 -6.37 -17.71 -5.11
CA ILE A 376 -5.01 -18.13 -5.52
C ILE A 376 -3.88 -17.61 -4.62
N GLY A 377 -4.08 -17.59 -3.31
CA GLY A 377 -3.10 -17.04 -2.36
C GLY A 377 -3.02 -15.50 -2.32
N PHE A 378 -2.23 -15.01 -1.36
CA PHE A 378 -1.81 -13.62 -1.25
C PHE A 378 -0.50 -13.36 -1.99
N GLY A 379 -0.25 -12.08 -2.27
CA GLY A 379 1.03 -11.56 -2.78
C GLY A 379 1.40 -10.23 -2.12
N GLY A 380 2.22 -9.43 -2.80
CA GLY A 380 2.69 -8.14 -2.32
C GLY A 380 3.93 -8.24 -1.42
N SER A 381 4.73 -7.18 -1.37
CA SER A 381 6.06 -7.19 -0.74
C SER A 381 6.10 -7.34 0.80
N CYS A 382 4.94 -7.47 1.45
CA CYS A 382 4.81 -7.48 2.91
C CYS A 382 4.62 -8.90 3.46
N PHE A 383 3.49 -9.56 3.18
CA PHE A 383 3.10 -10.78 3.91
C PHE A 383 4.13 -11.92 3.84
N LYS A 384 4.62 -12.28 2.64
CA LYS A 384 5.62 -13.35 2.50
C LYS A 384 6.92 -13.00 3.22
N LYS A 385 7.39 -11.76 3.06
CA LYS A 385 8.62 -11.24 3.70
C LYS A 385 8.51 -11.26 5.23
N ASP A 386 7.44 -10.72 5.78
CA ASP A 386 7.29 -10.48 7.21
C ASP A 386 7.04 -11.80 7.97
N VAL A 387 6.31 -12.76 7.37
CA VAL A 387 6.16 -14.12 7.89
C VAL A 387 7.50 -14.87 7.89
N LEU A 388 8.27 -14.79 6.81
CA LEU A 388 9.58 -15.45 6.74
C LEU A 388 10.61 -14.80 7.67
N SER A 389 10.56 -13.48 7.86
CA SER A 389 11.40 -12.77 8.83
C SER A 389 11.00 -13.11 10.29
N LEU A 390 9.71 -13.33 10.57
CA LEU A 390 9.24 -13.83 11.87
C LEU A 390 9.68 -15.29 12.12
N ALA A 391 9.62 -16.16 11.10
CA ALA A 391 10.11 -17.53 11.20
C ALA A 391 11.63 -17.57 11.42
N TYR A 392 12.40 -16.79 10.66
CA TYR A 392 13.85 -16.67 10.83
C TYR A 392 14.24 -16.10 12.19
N LEU A 393 13.49 -15.11 12.70
CA LEU A 393 13.65 -14.61 14.08
C LEU A 393 13.47 -15.74 15.10
N ALA A 394 12.43 -16.57 14.96
CA ALA A 394 12.21 -17.72 15.84
C ALA A 394 13.38 -18.73 15.78
N GLU A 395 13.92 -19.04 14.60
CA GLU A 395 15.11 -19.90 14.47
C GLU A 395 16.34 -19.31 15.14
N SER A 396 16.59 -18.00 14.97
CA SER A 396 17.71 -17.30 15.59
C SER A 396 17.64 -17.34 17.12
N LEU A 397 16.42 -17.43 17.67
CA LEU A 397 16.11 -17.58 19.10
C LEU A 397 16.02 -19.06 19.55
N ARG A 398 16.37 -20.03 18.68
CA ARG A 398 16.29 -21.48 18.92
C ARG A 398 14.88 -22.02 19.18
N LEU A 399 13.86 -21.48 18.49
CA LEU A 399 12.45 -21.88 18.58
C LEU A 399 11.94 -22.50 17.26
N PRO A 400 12.41 -23.69 16.86
CA PRO A 400 12.09 -24.30 15.56
C PRO A 400 10.59 -24.57 15.37
N GLU A 401 9.87 -24.99 16.41
CA GLU A 401 8.43 -25.28 16.36
C GLU A 401 7.62 -24.01 16.03
N VAL A 402 8.09 -22.85 16.49
CA VAL A 402 7.49 -21.54 16.18
C VAL A 402 7.83 -21.11 14.76
N ALA A 403 9.05 -21.38 14.29
CA ALA A 403 9.45 -21.10 12.92
C ALA A 403 8.62 -21.91 11.91
N ASP A 404 8.46 -23.21 12.14
CA ASP A 404 7.75 -24.11 11.23
C ASP A 404 6.23 -23.87 11.22
N TYR A 405 5.64 -23.48 12.36
CA TYR A 405 4.26 -22.99 12.42
C TYR A 405 4.02 -21.79 11.50
N TRP A 406 4.94 -20.82 11.45
CA TRP A 406 4.83 -19.67 10.56
C TRP A 406 5.19 -20.01 9.10
N ARG A 407 6.12 -20.95 8.85
CA ARG A 407 6.39 -21.45 7.49
C ARG A 407 5.20 -22.14 6.85
N ALA A 408 4.38 -22.86 7.62
CA ALA A 408 3.17 -23.50 7.12
C ALA A 408 2.19 -22.50 6.47
N VAL A 409 2.20 -21.22 6.90
CA VAL A 409 1.42 -20.14 6.26
C VAL A 409 1.91 -19.87 4.82
N ILE A 410 3.22 -19.93 4.57
CA ILE A 410 3.82 -19.73 3.24
C ILE A 410 3.60 -20.96 2.35
N GLY A 411 3.88 -22.17 2.85
CA GLY A 411 3.69 -23.40 2.08
C GLY A 411 2.24 -23.60 1.63
N MET A 412 1.27 -23.22 2.47
CA MET A 412 -0.16 -23.22 2.09
C MET A 412 -0.51 -22.14 1.05
N ASN A 413 0.21 -21.02 1.02
CA ASN A 413 0.05 -19.97 0.01
C ASN A 413 0.68 -20.34 -1.35
N GLU A 414 1.72 -21.16 -1.34
CA GLU A 414 2.36 -21.73 -2.53
C GLU A 414 1.47 -22.85 -3.11
N PHE A 415 1.07 -23.83 -2.27
CA PHE A 415 0.07 -24.84 -2.64
C PHE A 415 -1.22 -24.27 -3.25
N ALA A 416 -1.72 -23.13 -2.75
CA ALA A 416 -2.91 -22.47 -3.28
C ALA A 416 -2.76 -21.95 -4.73
N ARG A 417 -1.53 -21.65 -5.17
CA ARG A 417 -1.19 -21.22 -6.53
C ARG A 417 -0.95 -22.43 -7.43
N ASP A 418 -0.12 -23.38 -6.97
CA ASP A 418 0.23 -24.59 -7.71
C ASP A 418 -1.01 -25.41 -8.08
N ARG A 419 -1.95 -25.60 -7.13
CA ARG A 419 -3.19 -26.34 -7.35
C ARG A 419 -4.14 -25.67 -8.35
N PHE A 420 -4.03 -24.34 -8.54
CA PHE A 420 -4.82 -23.60 -9.51
C PHE A 420 -4.24 -23.74 -10.92
N ALA A 421 -2.91 -23.59 -11.07
CA ALA A 421 -2.24 -23.87 -12.34
C ALA A 421 -2.47 -25.33 -12.80
N ALA A 422 -2.32 -26.30 -11.89
CA ALA A 422 -2.61 -27.71 -12.17
C ALA A 422 -4.09 -27.96 -12.59
N ARG A 423 -5.05 -27.20 -12.05
CA ARG A 423 -6.46 -27.26 -12.46
C ARG A 423 -6.67 -26.76 -13.90
N VAL A 424 -6.00 -25.67 -14.28
CA VAL A 424 -6.04 -25.13 -15.65
C VAL A 424 -5.52 -26.17 -16.65
N VAL A 425 -4.35 -26.76 -16.37
CA VAL A 425 -3.74 -27.80 -17.20
C VAL A 425 -4.64 -29.03 -17.32
N ARG A 426 -5.17 -29.53 -16.19
CA ARG A 426 -6.09 -30.68 -16.13
C ARG A 426 -7.34 -30.47 -17.00
N CYS A 427 -8.04 -29.34 -16.82
CA CYS A 427 -9.30 -29.06 -17.51
C CYS A 427 -9.10 -28.68 -18.99
N LEU A 428 -7.86 -28.45 -19.42
CA LEU A 428 -7.45 -28.29 -20.83
C LEU A 428 -6.88 -29.57 -21.48
N ASN A 429 -7.12 -30.73 -20.85
CA ASN A 429 -6.74 -32.09 -21.25
C ASN A 429 -5.26 -32.46 -21.02
N ASN A 430 -4.66 -31.96 -19.93
CA ASN A 430 -3.27 -32.25 -19.52
C ASN A 430 -2.21 -31.88 -20.57
N THR A 431 -2.40 -30.75 -21.24
CA THR A 431 -1.38 -30.12 -22.11
C THR A 431 -1.80 -28.68 -22.41
N LEU A 432 -0.85 -27.75 -22.53
CA LEU A 432 -1.11 -26.40 -23.03
C LEU A 432 -0.63 -26.16 -24.47
N VAL A 433 0.05 -27.13 -25.08
CA VAL A 433 0.63 -27.02 -26.43
C VAL A 433 -0.43 -26.63 -27.46
N GLY A 434 -0.13 -25.58 -28.25
CA GLY A 434 -1.05 -25.03 -29.26
C GLY A 434 -2.16 -24.10 -28.72
N LYS A 435 -2.32 -23.99 -27.40
CA LYS A 435 -3.36 -23.17 -26.74
C LYS A 435 -2.87 -21.76 -26.41
N LYS A 436 -3.79 -20.79 -26.47
CA LYS A 436 -3.66 -19.44 -25.93
C LYS A 436 -4.41 -19.35 -24.60
N LEU A 437 -3.74 -18.84 -23.58
CA LEU A 437 -4.36 -18.47 -22.30
C LEU A 437 -4.41 -16.95 -22.17
N ALA A 438 -5.56 -16.39 -21.79
CA ALA A 438 -5.68 -15.00 -21.39
C ALA A 438 -5.59 -14.88 -19.87
N VAL A 439 -4.69 -14.04 -19.36
CA VAL A 439 -4.48 -13.80 -17.92
C VAL A 439 -4.94 -12.37 -17.61
N LEU A 440 -6.03 -12.25 -16.86
CA LEU A 440 -6.63 -10.97 -16.50
C LEU A 440 -6.27 -10.59 -15.05
N GLY A 441 -5.45 -9.55 -14.93
CA GLY A 441 -4.93 -8.99 -13.69
C GLY A 441 -3.54 -9.55 -13.34
N TYR A 442 -2.52 -8.69 -13.36
CA TYR A 442 -1.12 -8.99 -13.08
C TYR A 442 -0.62 -8.33 -11.77
N ALA A 443 -1.22 -7.22 -11.33
CA ALA A 443 -0.96 -6.65 -10.00
C ALA A 443 -1.31 -7.65 -8.88
N PHE A 444 -0.69 -7.56 -7.69
CA PHE A 444 -0.92 -8.58 -6.65
C PHE A 444 -2.34 -8.54 -6.05
N LYS A 445 -3.00 -7.38 -6.12
CA LYS A 445 -4.38 -7.08 -5.72
C LYS A 445 -4.96 -5.98 -6.62
N LYS A 446 -6.27 -5.73 -6.56
CA LYS A 446 -6.91 -4.62 -7.29
C LYS A 446 -6.47 -3.25 -6.76
N ASP A 447 -6.79 -2.19 -7.51
CA ASP A 447 -6.58 -0.77 -7.17
C ASP A 447 -5.11 -0.34 -6.97
N THR A 448 -4.15 -1.12 -7.49
CA THR A 448 -2.71 -0.80 -7.47
C THR A 448 -2.03 -1.33 -8.73
N ASN A 449 -0.83 -0.82 -9.01
CA ASN A 449 0.06 -1.28 -10.09
C ASN A 449 1.22 -2.15 -9.57
N ASP A 450 1.24 -2.50 -8.28
CA ASP A 450 2.32 -3.27 -7.66
C ASP A 450 2.25 -4.76 -8.04
N THR A 451 3.34 -5.27 -8.62
CA THR A 451 3.48 -6.62 -9.18
C THR A 451 4.34 -7.55 -8.30
N ARG A 452 4.94 -7.02 -7.23
CA ARG A 452 5.92 -7.75 -6.38
C ARG A 452 5.24 -8.91 -5.64
N GLU A 453 5.81 -10.11 -5.73
CA GLU A 453 5.21 -11.37 -5.25
C GLU A 453 3.76 -11.58 -5.75
N SER A 454 3.40 -11.08 -6.94
CA SER A 454 2.05 -11.27 -7.48
C SER A 454 1.77 -12.76 -7.78
N PRO A 455 0.62 -13.32 -7.35
CA PRO A 455 0.21 -14.67 -7.71
C PRO A 455 0.17 -14.93 -9.23
N ALA A 456 -0.07 -13.90 -10.03
CA ALA A 456 -0.06 -14.01 -11.49
C ALA A 456 1.32 -14.40 -12.03
N VAL A 457 2.42 -13.93 -11.43
CA VAL A 457 3.79 -14.26 -11.85
C VAL A 457 4.07 -15.75 -11.65
N ASP A 458 3.76 -16.28 -10.48
CA ASP A 458 4.00 -17.68 -10.15
C ASP A 458 3.10 -18.62 -10.98
N ILE A 459 1.82 -18.26 -11.18
CA ILE A 459 0.91 -19.00 -12.08
C ILE A 459 1.42 -18.99 -13.52
N ILE A 460 1.86 -17.84 -14.05
CA ILE A 460 2.43 -17.79 -15.41
C ILE A 460 3.68 -18.68 -15.51
N ARG A 461 4.54 -18.73 -14.47
CA ARG A 461 5.70 -19.64 -14.45
C ARG A 461 5.29 -21.11 -14.62
N SER A 462 4.37 -21.60 -13.78
CA SER A 462 3.88 -22.98 -13.86
C SER A 462 3.15 -23.29 -15.17
N LEU A 463 2.48 -22.30 -15.78
CA LEU A 463 1.84 -22.48 -17.09
C LEU A 463 2.86 -22.51 -18.23
N LEU A 464 4.02 -21.86 -18.12
CA LEU A 464 5.06 -21.88 -19.16
C LEU A 464 5.77 -23.24 -19.27
N GLU A 465 5.88 -23.98 -18.17
CA GLU A 465 6.46 -25.34 -18.11
C GLU A 465 5.71 -26.35 -19.02
N GLU A 466 4.43 -26.08 -19.31
CA GLU A 466 3.53 -26.89 -20.15
C GLU A 466 3.51 -26.49 -21.64
N GLY A 467 4.39 -25.56 -22.05
CA GLY A 467 4.58 -25.15 -23.45
C GLY A 467 3.37 -24.52 -24.16
N PRO A 468 2.64 -23.55 -23.57
CA PRO A 468 1.54 -22.85 -24.23
C PRO A 468 2.00 -22.13 -25.49
N ARG A 469 1.11 -22.05 -26.50
CA ARG A 469 1.36 -21.24 -27.71
C ARG A 469 1.47 -19.76 -27.38
N GLU A 470 0.71 -19.30 -26.39
CA GLU A 470 0.57 -17.89 -26.06
C GLU A 470 0.02 -17.70 -24.63
N VAL A 471 0.65 -16.82 -23.85
CA VAL A 471 0.12 -16.32 -22.57
C VAL A 471 -0.12 -14.82 -22.72
N ALA A 472 -1.37 -14.44 -22.95
CA ALA A 472 -1.80 -13.06 -23.18
C ALA A 472 -2.15 -12.38 -21.85
N VAL A 473 -1.27 -11.51 -21.36
CA VAL A 473 -1.40 -10.82 -20.07
C VAL A 473 -2.01 -9.43 -20.27
N PHE A 474 -3.08 -9.13 -19.53
CA PHE A 474 -3.70 -7.80 -19.45
C PHE A 474 -3.92 -7.42 -17.97
N ASP A 475 -3.71 -6.15 -17.63
CA ASP A 475 -4.03 -5.57 -16.34
C ASP A 475 -4.57 -4.14 -16.55
N PRO A 476 -5.60 -3.69 -15.83
CA PRO A 476 -6.16 -2.35 -16.02
C PRO A 476 -5.32 -1.22 -15.40
N CYS A 477 -4.41 -1.51 -14.47
CA CYS A 477 -3.62 -0.52 -13.71
C CYS A 477 -2.10 -0.59 -13.96
N CYS A 478 -1.56 -1.72 -14.41
CA CYS A 478 -0.15 -1.81 -14.83
C CYS A 478 0.06 -1.29 -16.26
N VAL A 479 0.98 -0.34 -16.44
CA VAL A 479 1.37 0.15 -17.78
C VAL A 479 2.00 -1.00 -18.60
N PRO A 480 1.55 -1.26 -19.85
CA PRO A 480 2.02 -2.39 -20.66
C PRO A 480 3.55 -2.50 -20.81
N GLU A 481 4.24 -1.37 -20.98
CA GLU A 481 5.70 -1.31 -21.13
C GLU A 481 6.41 -1.73 -19.84
N THR A 482 6.00 -1.17 -18.69
CA THR A 482 6.52 -1.57 -17.37
C THR A 482 6.22 -3.03 -17.09
N MET A 483 5.00 -3.50 -17.35
CA MET A 483 4.60 -4.90 -17.15
C MET A 483 5.45 -5.86 -17.99
N ARG A 484 5.82 -5.48 -19.22
CA ARG A 484 6.72 -6.25 -20.10
C ARG A 484 8.15 -6.32 -19.54
N GLU A 485 8.69 -5.21 -19.04
CA GLU A 485 9.99 -5.19 -18.36
C GLU A 485 9.99 -6.04 -17.07
N GLU A 486 8.90 -6.03 -16.32
CA GLU A 486 8.78 -6.78 -15.06
C GLU A 486 8.59 -8.27 -15.27
N ILE A 487 7.81 -8.69 -16.27
CA ILE A 487 7.78 -10.09 -16.73
C ILE A 487 9.20 -10.54 -17.11
N GLY A 488 9.92 -9.75 -17.91
CA GLY A 488 11.31 -10.04 -18.28
C GLY A 488 12.27 -10.15 -17.09
N ARG A 489 12.00 -9.41 -16.00
CA ARG A 489 12.80 -9.40 -14.77
C ARG A 489 12.47 -10.57 -13.83
N PHE A 490 11.21 -11.01 -13.76
CA PHE A 490 10.73 -12.02 -12.81
C PHE A 490 10.60 -13.44 -13.38
N LEU A 491 10.53 -13.57 -14.71
CA LEU A 491 10.38 -14.85 -15.42
C LEU A 491 11.46 -15.12 -16.47
N GLY A 492 12.37 -14.17 -16.71
CA GLY A 492 13.38 -14.25 -17.78
C GLY A 492 12.96 -13.44 -19.01
N ALA A 493 13.92 -12.84 -19.71
CA ALA A 493 13.62 -12.02 -20.89
C ALA A 493 13.14 -12.89 -22.07
N GLU A 494 13.62 -14.13 -22.13
CA GLU A 494 13.33 -15.16 -23.12
C GLU A 494 11.86 -15.61 -23.15
N VAL A 495 11.08 -15.43 -22.08
CA VAL A 495 9.65 -15.80 -22.09
C VAL A 495 8.79 -14.83 -22.92
N LEU A 496 9.29 -13.63 -23.20
CA LEU A 496 8.58 -12.60 -23.96
C LEU A 496 8.57 -12.90 -25.47
N SER A 497 7.45 -12.67 -26.13
CA SER A 497 7.31 -12.94 -27.57
C SER A 497 8.29 -12.18 -28.47
N GLY A 498 8.70 -10.97 -28.08
CA GLY A 498 9.73 -10.20 -28.78
C GLY A 498 11.13 -10.87 -28.78
N ASN A 499 11.35 -11.82 -27.87
CA ASN A 499 12.61 -12.58 -27.72
C ASN A 499 12.44 -14.07 -28.08
N GLY A 500 11.32 -14.45 -28.71
CA GLY A 500 11.04 -15.82 -29.15
C GLY A 500 10.21 -16.68 -28.18
N GLY A 501 9.83 -16.16 -27.01
CA GLY A 501 8.92 -16.81 -26.07
C GLY A 501 7.44 -16.69 -26.46
N CYS A 502 6.54 -17.02 -25.53
CA CYS A 502 5.09 -17.01 -25.77
C CYS A 502 4.28 -16.05 -24.89
N VAL A 503 4.91 -15.32 -23.96
CA VAL A 503 4.22 -14.29 -23.16
C VAL A 503 4.06 -13.01 -23.97
N VAL A 504 2.82 -12.52 -24.08
CA VAL A 504 2.43 -11.32 -24.81
C VAL A 504 1.69 -10.37 -23.87
N VAL A 505 2.12 -9.11 -23.80
CA VAL A 505 1.47 -8.07 -22.98
C VAL A 505 0.53 -7.23 -23.84
N TYR A 506 -0.72 -7.09 -23.39
CA TYR A 506 -1.81 -6.37 -24.06
C TYR A 506 -2.24 -5.12 -23.29
N GLY A 507 -2.57 -4.04 -24.03
CA GLY A 507 -3.18 -2.82 -23.48
C GLY A 507 -4.71 -2.81 -23.46
N ASP A 508 -5.35 -3.84 -24.03
CA ASP A 508 -6.80 -4.03 -24.06
C ASP A 508 -7.17 -5.48 -23.72
N ALA A 509 -8.24 -5.66 -22.95
CA ALA A 509 -8.67 -6.96 -22.45
C ALA A 509 -9.32 -7.83 -23.52
N TYR A 510 -10.06 -7.24 -24.47
CA TYR A 510 -10.72 -8.00 -25.54
C TYR A 510 -9.69 -8.57 -26.52
N GLU A 511 -8.63 -7.82 -26.83
CA GLU A 511 -7.50 -8.31 -27.64
C GLU A 511 -6.69 -9.39 -26.92
N ALA A 512 -6.55 -9.31 -25.59
CA ALA A 512 -5.99 -10.39 -24.78
C ALA A 512 -6.86 -11.65 -24.83
N CYS A 513 -8.19 -11.53 -24.75
CA CYS A 513 -9.12 -12.66 -24.84
C CYS A 513 -9.28 -13.24 -26.25
N ARG A 514 -9.00 -12.46 -27.31
CA ARG A 514 -9.23 -12.84 -28.71
C ARG A 514 -8.48 -14.12 -29.08
N GLY A 515 -9.24 -15.14 -29.47
CA GLY A 515 -8.73 -16.46 -29.88
C GLY A 515 -8.19 -17.32 -28.75
N ALA A 516 -8.45 -16.98 -27.49
CA ALA A 516 -8.03 -17.77 -26.32
C ALA A 516 -8.81 -19.08 -26.18
N ASP A 517 -8.13 -20.13 -25.73
CA ASP A 517 -8.70 -21.43 -25.36
C ASP A 517 -9.19 -21.42 -23.90
N ALA A 518 -8.63 -20.55 -23.06
CA ALA A 518 -9.13 -20.26 -21.72
C ALA A 518 -8.76 -18.85 -21.24
N LEU A 519 -9.51 -18.37 -20.25
CA LEU A 519 -9.31 -17.12 -19.53
C LEU A 519 -9.09 -17.41 -18.04
N LEU A 520 -8.09 -16.79 -17.42
CA LEU A 520 -7.76 -16.91 -16.00
C LEU A 520 -7.92 -15.53 -15.35
N ILE A 521 -8.76 -15.42 -14.30
CA ILE A 521 -8.84 -14.20 -13.49
C ILE A 521 -7.90 -14.34 -12.31
N THR A 522 -6.81 -13.57 -12.35
CA THR A 522 -5.72 -13.61 -11.37
C THR A 522 -5.68 -12.41 -10.45
N THR A 523 -6.51 -11.37 -10.67
CA THR A 523 -6.66 -10.22 -9.75
C THR A 523 -8.10 -9.70 -9.70
N GLU A 524 -8.60 -9.33 -8.51
CA GLU A 524 -10.03 -9.08 -8.22
C GLU A 524 -10.63 -7.72 -8.68
N PHE A 525 -10.16 -7.19 -9.81
CA PHE A 525 -10.62 -5.91 -10.38
C PHE A 525 -12.15 -5.87 -10.62
N ASP A 526 -12.75 -4.70 -10.41
CA ASP A 526 -14.21 -4.53 -10.51
C ASP A 526 -14.73 -4.54 -11.96
N GLU A 527 -13.83 -4.25 -12.91
CA GLU A 527 -13.99 -4.36 -14.36
C GLU A 527 -14.24 -5.80 -14.83
N PHE A 528 -13.76 -6.80 -14.09
CA PHE A 528 -13.91 -8.22 -14.43
C PHE A 528 -15.22 -8.84 -13.91
N LYS A 529 -16.06 -8.07 -13.20
CA LYS A 529 -17.31 -8.57 -12.58
C LYS A 529 -18.48 -8.55 -13.56
N ASN A 530 -19.17 -9.68 -13.70
CA ASN A 530 -20.29 -9.86 -14.63
C ASN A 530 -21.67 -9.44 -14.09
N THR A 531 -21.85 -9.28 -12.78
CA THR A 531 -23.13 -8.86 -12.16
C THR A 531 -23.22 -7.35 -11.94
N PRO A 532 -24.32 -6.66 -12.32
CA PRO A 532 -24.52 -5.21 -12.14
C PRO A 532 -24.24 -4.67 -10.72
N VAL A 533 -23.93 -3.37 -10.61
CA VAL A 533 -23.70 -2.70 -9.32
C VAL A 533 -25.05 -2.36 -8.65
N GLY A 534 -25.77 -3.40 -8.21
CA GLY A 534 -27.02 -3.29 -7.45
C GLY A 534 -28.16 -4.14 -8.02
N GLY A 535 -29.03 -4.64 -7.14
CA GLY A 535 -30.25 -5.36 -7.51
C GLY A 535 -30.17 -6.90 -7.38
N GLY A 536 -30.08 -7.42 -6.17
CA GLY A 536 -30.21 -8.86 -5.86
C GLY A 536 -30.75 -9.05 -4.44
N ALA A 537 -31.71 -9.95 -4.25
CA ALA A 537 -32.44 -10.09 -2.99
C ALA A 537 -31.66 -10.89 -1.93
N GLY A 538 -31.91 -10.60 -0.64
CA GLY A 538 -31.54 -11.50 0.47
C GLY A 538 -30.29 -11.15 1.29
N VAL A 539 -29.68 -9.97 1.13
CA VAL A 539 -28.57 -9.50 2.00
C VAL A 539 -28.84 -8.08 2.50
N GLU A 540 -28.38 -7.76 3.70
CA GLU A 540 -28.49 -6.43 4.31
C GLU A 540 -27.97 -5.32 3.39
N LYS A 541 -28.60 -4.13 3.45
CA LYS A 541 -28.17 -2.95 2.69
C LYS A 541 -26.68 -2.66 2.94
N LYS A 542 -25.84 -2.80 1.91
CA LYS A 542 -24.39 -2.51 1.94
C LYS A 542 -24.13 -1.06 2.39
N LYS A 543 -23.88 -0.85 3.69
CA LYS A 543 -23.62 0.47 4.30
C LYS A 543 -22.28 1.13 3.91
N ASN A 544 -21.41 0.43 3.20
CA ASN A 544 -19.98 0.77 3.12
C ASN A 544 -19.46 1.27 1.76
N LEU A 545 -20.34 1.49 0.77
CA LEU A 545 -20.15 2.62 -0.13
C LEU A 545 -21.03 3.73 0.44
N LYS A 546 -20.45 4.60 1.27
CA LYS A 546 -21.05 5.91 1.49
C LYS A 546 -21.12 6.58 0.12
N ALA A 547 -22.30 7.01 -0.31
CA ALA A 547 -22.37 8.10 -1.28
C ALA A 547 -21.49 9.25 -0.77
N VAL A 548 -20.87 10.03 -1.65
CA VAL A 548 -19.98 11.12 -1.22
C VAL A 548 -20.85 12.29 -0.74
N VAL A 549 -21.42 12.13 0.46
CA VAL A 549 -22.30 13.11 1.09
C VAL A 549 -21.51 14.38 1.35
N ASP A 550 -22.07 15.50 0.92
CA ASP A 550 -21.60 16.83 1.27
C ASP A 550 -21.47 16.94 2.80
N PRO A 551 -20.26 17.16 3.36
CA PRO A 551 -20.06 17.15 4.81
C PRO A 551 -20.56 18.42 5.51
N ARG A 552 -21.11 19.40 4.77
CA ARG A 552 -21.73 20.61 5.31
C ARG A 552 -23.06 20.31 6.01
N PRO A 553 -23.50 21.11 7.00
CA PRO A 553 -22.80 22.27 7.56
C PRO A 553 -21.71 21.89 8.57
N PHE A 554 -20.54 22.51 8.43
CA PHE A 554 -19.45 22.40 9.39
C PHE A 554 -19.80 23.15 10.68
N LYS A 555 -19.63 22.47 11.82
CA LYS A 555 -20.10 22.95 13.14
C LYS A 555 -19.01 23.54 14.03
N GLY A 556 -17.74 23.29 13.71
CA GLY A 556 -16.58 23.78 14.47
C GLY A 556 -16.55 25.30 14.65
N SER A 557 -15.86 25.76 15.69
CA SER A 557 -15.62 27.17 15.98
C SER A 557 -14.38 27.74 15.26
N GLU A 558 -13.44 26.88 14.89
CA GLU A 558 -12.15 27.24 14.28
C GLU A 558 -12.14 27.07 12.75
N GLY A 559 -13.33 26.85 12.15
CA GLY A 559 -13.49 26.44 10.75
C GLY A 559 -13.44 24.91 10.56
N PRO A 560 -13.49 24.42 9.31
CA PRO A 560 -13.34 23.01 8.97
C PRO A 560 -11.87 22.58 8.92
N THR A 561 -11.60 21.34 9.27
CA THR A 561 -10.28 20.71 9.11
C THR A 561 -9.94 20.41 7.64
N GLU A 562 -8.65 20.22 7.33
CA GLU A 562 -8.23 19.80 5.98
C GLU A 562 -8.82 18.44 5.55
N SER A 563 -9.12 17.56 6.51
CA SER A 563 -9.86 16.31 6.26
C SER A 563 -11.31 16.57 5.83
N GLU A 564 -11.98 17.55 6.45
CA GLU A 564 -13.34 17.97 6.09
C GLU A 564 -13.38 18.73 4.75
N LEU A 565 -12.37 19.56 4.47
CA LEU A 565 -12.19 20.21 3.17
C LEU A 565 -11.93 19.21 2.05
N LEU A 566 -11.12 18.18 2.29
CA LEU A 566 -10.90 17.09 1.33
C LEU A 566 -12.17 16.26 1.11
N ALA A 567 -12.99 16.03 2.15
CA ALA A 567 -14.29 15.39 2.01
C ALA A 567 -15.27 16.23 1.17
N LEU A 568 -15.32 17.55 1.38
CA LEU A 568 -16.15 18.47 0.59
C LEU A 568 -15.69 18.56 -0.88
N HIS A 569 -14.38 18.68 -1.11
CA HIS A 569 -13.76 18.65 -2.43
C HIS A 569 -14.18 17.39 -3.21
N ASN A 570 -14.13 16.22 -2.56
CA ASN A 570 -14.57 14.96 -3.15
C ASN A 570 -16.08 14.90 -3.40
N ALA A 571 -16.91 15.43 -2.49
CA ALA A 571 -18.36 15.48 -2.66
C ALA A 571 -18.76 16.34 -3.88
N LEU A 572 -18.18 17.53 -4.01
CA LEU A 572 -18.45 18.43 -5.14
C LEU A 572 -17.89 17.88 -6.47
N ARG A 573 -16.70 17.28 -6.46
CA ARG A 573 -16.11 16.65 -7.66
C ARG A 573 -16.98 15.49 -8.18
N ALA A 574 -17.68 14.78 -7.29
CA ALA A 574 -18.61 13.71 -7.65
C ALA A 574 -20.00 14.18 -8.13
N GLN A 575 -20.32 15.47 -8.03
CA GLN A 575 -21.61 16.06 -8.44
C GLN A 575 -21.59 16.67 -9.85
N VAL A 576 -20.41 16.90 -10.44
CA VAL A 576 -20.27 17.58 -11.74
C VAL A 576 -20.04 16.57 -12.85
N GLU A 577 -20.98 16.47 -13.80
CA GLU A 577 -20.75 15.72 -15.04
C GLU A 577 -19.55 16.28 -15.80
N GLY A 578 -18.59 15.42 -16.14
CA GLY A 578 -17.30 15.83 -16.72
C GLY A 578 -16.20 16.17 -15.69
N GLY A 579 -16.50 16.18 -14.39
CA GLY A 579 -15.50 16.13 -13.30
C GLY A 579 -14.49 17.28 -13.28
N HIS A 580 -14.89 18.45 -12.78
CA HIS A 580 -13.95 19.57 -12.59
C HIS A 580 -12.90 19.24 -11.50
N ASP A 581 -11.61 19.26 -11.86
CA ASP A 581 -10.49 18.82 -10.99
C ASP A 581 -10.33 19.61 -9.68
N ASP A 582 -10.82 20.85 -9.63
CA ASP A 582 -10.74 21.76 -8.46
C ASP A 582 -12.07 22.50 -8.22
N PRO A 583 -13.12 21.83 -7.70
CA PRO A 583 -14.45 22.43 -7.50
C PRO A 583 -14.48 23.50 -6.39
N LEU A 584 -13.42 23.62 -5.59
CA LEU A 584 -13.25 24.68 -4.59
C LEU A 584 -12.39 25.85 -5.10
N GLY A 585 -11.82 25.75 -6.31
CA GLY A 585 -10.88 26.74 -6.85
C GLY A 585 -9.63 26.95 -5.99
N ARG A 586 -9.28 25.99 -5.12
CA ARG A 586 -8.30 26.16 -4.04
C ARG A 586 -6.88 25.77 -4.42
N PHE A 587 -6.67 24.93 -5.44
CA PHE A 587 -5.34 24.41 -5.75
C PHE A 587 -4.50 25.44 -6.51
N ASN A 588 -3.19 25.44 -6.26
CA ASN A 588 -2.22 26.11 -7.13
C ASN A 588 -2.01 25.32 -8.44
N ALA A 589 -1.31 25.93 -9.42
CA ALA A 589 -0.87 25.24 -10.63
C ALA A 589 0.07 24.07 -10.28
N MET A 590 -0.03 22.96 -11.03
CA MET A 590 0.83 21.79 -10.79
C MET A 590 2.28 22.06 -11.22
N PRO A 591 3.28 21.45 -10.54
CA PRO A 591 4.68 21.55 -10.94
C PRO A 591 4.91 20.94 -12.32
N ALA A 592 5.59 21.68 -13.19
CA ALA A 592 5.90 21.24 -14.55
C ALA A 592 6.81 20.00 -14.56
N CYS A 593 6.54 19.07 -15.47
CA CYS A 593 7.42 17.94 -15.73
C CYS A 593 8.66 18.34 -16.55
N GLY A 594 9.76 17.60 -16.36
CA GLY A 594 10.92 17.66 -17.25
C GLY A 594 10.58 17.17 -18.65
N ALA A 595 11.31 17.63 -19.67
CA ALA A 595 11.09 17.23 -21.06
C ALA A 595 11.31 15.71 -21.29
N ASP A 596 12.12 15.08 -20.43
CA ASP A 596 12.40 13.64 -20.36
C ASP A 596 11.30 12.82 -19.65
N CYS A 597 10.21 13.44 -19.20
CA CYS A 597 9.14 12.73 -18.50
C CYS A 597 8.40 11.74 -19.41
N MET A 598 8.62 10.45 -19.18
CA MET A 598 7.97 9.36 -19.91
C MET A 598 6.44 9.36 -19.72
N ASP A 599 5.93 9.68 -18.52
CA ASP A 599 4.49 9.76 -18.26
C ASP A 599 3.82 10.80 -19.20
N CYS A 600 4.40 12.01 -19.30
CA CYS A 600 3.97 13.05 -20.25
C CYS A 600 4.11 12.63 -21.73
N GLN A 601 5.02 11.72 -22.07
CA GLN A 601 5.20 11.22 -23.45
C GLN A 601 4.17 10.12 -23.77
N LEU A 602 3.85 9.27 -22.80
CA LEU A 602 2.82 8.24 -22.89
C LEU A 602 1.43 8.87 -23.07
N GLU A 603 1.11 9.90 -22.29
CA GLU A 603 -0.14 10.66 -22.39
C GLU A 603 -0.35 11.25 -23.79
N ARG A 604 0.69 11.87 -24.36
CA ARG A 604 0.65 12.49 -25.69
C ARG A 604 0.60 11.50 -26.85
N THR A 605 0.99 10.23 -26.64
CA THR A 605 1.05 9.21 -27.71
C THR A 605 -0.07 8.18 -27.63
N THR A 606 -0.60 7.91 -26.44
CA THR A 606 -1.61 6.85 -26.20
C THR A 606 -2.94 7.39 -25.67
N GLY A 607 -2.98 8.62 -25.16
CA GLY A 607 -4.12 9.14 -24.41
C GLY A 607 -4.31 8.51 -23.02
N ALA A 608 -3.47 7.55 -22.62
CA ALA A 608 -3.49 6.97 -21.29
C ALA A 608 -2.70 7.85 -20.32
N ALA A 609 -3.34 8.21 -19.19
CA ALA A 609 -2.70 8.82 -18.03
C ALA A 609 -1.43 8.05 -17.62
N GLY A 610 -0.32 8.76 -17.45
CA GLY A 610 0.87 8.21 -16.80
C GLY A 610 0.66 8.07 -15.29
N TYR A 611 1.65 7.54 -14.58
CA TYR A 611 1.51 7.33 -13.14
C TYR A 611 1.35 8.68 -12.41
N GLY A 612 0.18 8.88 -11.82
CA GLY A 612 -0.14 10.06 -11.00
C GLY A 612 -0.72 11.27 -11.73
N ALA A 613 -1.14 11.14 -13.00
CA ALA A 613 -1.85 12.21 -13.72
C ALA A 613 -3.10 12.73 -12.97
N SER A 614 -3.58 13.94 -13.28
CA SER A 614 -4.81 14.47 -12.64
C SER A 614 -6.06 13.69 -13.04
N GLN A 615 -6.07 13.13 -14.25
CA GLN A 615 -6.99 12.05 -14.62
C GLN A 615 -6.68 10.81 -13.78
N GLN A 616 -7.37 10.73 -12.64
CA GLN A 616 -7.53 9.51 -11.86
C GLN A 616 -7.92 8.36 -12.78
N HIS A 617 -7.58 7.12 -12.42
CA HIS A 617 -7.99 5.95 -13.20
C HIS A 617 -9.51 5.91 -13.32
N VAL A 618 -10.03 6.34 -14.46
CA VAL A 618 -11.45 6.30 -14.78
C VAL A 618 -11.76 4.82 -14.99
N SER A 619 -12.41 4.21 -14.00
CA SER A 619 -12.74 2.78 -14.01
C SER A 619 -13.34 2.43 -15.36
N LYS A 620 -12.61 1.59 -16.11
CA LYS A 620 -13.01 1.24 -17.47
C LYS A 620 -14.34 0.51 -17.39
N GLY A 621 -15.27 0.83 -18.29
CA GLY A 621 -16.54 0.11 -18.35
C GLY A 621 -16.30 -1.40 -18.35
N ARG A 622 -17.00 -2.12 -17.46
CA ARG A 622 -16.83 -3.56 -17.25
C ARG A 622 -16.80 -4.34 -18.55
N LEU A 623 -16.04 -5.43 -18.56
CA LEU A 623 -15.97 -6.31 -19.72
C LEU A 623 -17.35 -6.81 -20.13
N ASP A 624 -17.67 -6.58 -21.41
CA ASP A 624 -18.79 -7.23 -22.08
C ASP A 624 -18.43 -8.71 -22.28
N TRP A 625 -18.91 -9.53 -21.34
CA TRP A 625 -18.74 -10.98 -21.35
C TRP A 625 -19.38 -11.65 -22.57
N THR A 626 -20.36 -11.02 -23.23
CA THR A 626 -20.93 -11.48 -24.50
C THR A 626 -19.93 -11.30 -25.64
N ARG A 627 -19.28 -10.13 -25.72
CA ARG A 627 -18.17 -9.89 -26.67
C ARG A 627 -16.98 -10.81 -26.41
N VAL A 628 -16.60 -11.02 -25.14
CA VAL A 628 -15.54 -11.98 -24.78
C VAL A 628 -15.90 -13.39 -25.26
N HIS A 629 -17.11 -13.88 -24.96
CA HIS A 629 -17.59 -15.18 -25.41
C HIS A 629 -17.51 -15.34 -26.93
N GLY A 630 -17.97 -14.33 -27.68
CA GLY A 630 -17.91 -14.32 -29.15
C GLY A 630 -16.51 -14.23 -29.76
N GLN A 631 -15.47 -13.95 -28.97
CA GLN A 631 -14.07 -13.83 -29.41
C GLN A 631 -13.18 -14.99 -28.95
N MET A 632 -13.62 -15.85 -28.03
CA MET A 632 -12.88 -17.02 -27.55
C MET A 632 -13.10 -18.26 -28.44
N LYS A 633 -12.22 -19.25 -28.30
CA LYS A 633 -12.40 -20.58 -28.91
C LYS A 633 -13.35 -21.44 -28.08
N ARG A 634 -13.95 -22.45 -28.72
CA ARG A 634 -14.72 -23.51 -28.04
C ARG A 634 -13.81 -24.65 -27.56
N PRO A 635 -14.04 -25.22 -26.36
CA PRO A 635 -14.97 -24.74 -25.32
C PRO A 635 -14.41 -23.50 -24.60
N HIS A 636 -15.28 -22.51 -24.34
CA HIS A 636 -14.86 -21.25 -23.73
C HIS A 636 -14.64 -21.43 -22.21
N TRP A 637 -13.40 -21.76 -21.80
CA TRP A 637 -13.06 -21.96 -20.39
C TRP A 637 -12.75 -20.65 -19.66
N VAL A 638 -13.25 -20.52 -18.43
CA VAL A 638 -12.93 -19.43 -17.51
C VAL A 638 -12.54 -20.02 -16.15
N PHE A 639 -11.38 -19.61 -15.64
CA PHE A 639 -10.84 -20.01 -14.34
C PHE A 639 -10.82 -18.80 -13.42
N ASP A 640 -11.76 -18.74 -12.49
CA ASP A 640 -11.88 -17.63 -11.53
C ASP A 640 -11.05 -17.93 -10.27
N GLY A 641 -9.82 -17.42 -10.25
CA GLY A 641 -8.89 -17.51 -9.13
C GLY A 641 -9.19 -16.55 -7.97
N ARG A 642 -10.13 -15.62 -8.15
CA ARG A 642 -10.41 -14.51 -7.21
C ARG A 642 -11.88 -14.42 -6.77
N ARG A 643 -12.76 -15.22 -7.36
CA ARG A 643 -14.18 -15.40 -7.00
C ARG A 643 -14.97 -14.10 -7.16
N VAL A 644 -14.84 -13.52 -8.36
CA VAL A 644 -15.47 -12.26 -8.78
C VAL A 644 -16.63 -12.47 -9.76
N LEU A 645 -16.80 -13.68 -10.30
CA LEU A 645 -17.88 -14.01 -11.24
C LEU A 645 -19.08 -14.67 -10.56
N ASP A 646 -20.28 -14.27 -10.98
CA ASP A 646 -21.47 -15.12 -10.86
C ASP A 646 -21.37 -16.26 -11.88
N ILE A 647 -21.16 -17.47 -11.35
CA ILE A 647 -20.95 -18.69 -12.14
C ILE A 647 -22.20 -19.04 -12.96
N GLU A 648 -23.40 -18.89 -12.40
CA GLU A 648 -24.63 -19.24 -13.12
C GLU A 648 -24.85 -18.35 -14.34
N VAL A 649 -24.57 -17.04 -14.21
CA VAL A 649 -24.66 -16.10 -15.32
C VAL A 649 -23.68 -16.48 -16.43
N MET A 650 -22.45 -16.88 -16.09
CA MET A 650 -21.44 -17.34 -17.06
C MET A 650 -21.81 -18.66 -17.74
N GLU A 651 -22.31 -19.65 -16.99
CA GLU A 651 -22.79 -20.91 -17.56
C GLU A 651 -23.97 -20.70 -18.52
N LYS A 652 -24.92 -19.82 -18.16
CA LYS A 652 -26.05 -19.42 -19.02
C LYS A 652 -25.61 -18.69 -20.30
N MET A 653 -24.44 -18.04 -20.30
CA MET A 653 -23.82 -17.45 -21.50
C MET A 653 -23.08 -18.46 -22.39
N GLY A 654 -22.81 -19.68 -21.91
CA GLY A 654 -22.08 -20.72 -22.67
C GLY A 654 -20.58 -20.85 -22.34
N PHE A 655 -20.13 -20.29 -21.22
CA PHE A 655 -18.81 -20.56 -20.66
C PHE A 655 -18.79 -21.85 -19.85
N ARG A 656 -17.61 -22.48 -19.74
CA ARG A 656 -17.29 -23.46 -18.69
C ARG A 656 -16.49 -22.78 -17.61
N VAL A 657 -16.95 -22.83 -16.36
CA VAL A 657 -16.32 -22.08 -15.26
C VAL A 657 -15.79 -23.02 -14.19
N GLU A 658 -14.51 -22.83 -13.85
CA GLU A 658 -13.86 -23.40 -12.67
C GLU A 658 -13.57 -22.25 -11.71
N SER A 659 -13.87 -22.41 -10.42
CA SER A 659 -13.69 -21.36 -9.40
C SER A 659 -13.00 -21.93 -8.17
N VAL A 660 -12.16 -21.12 -7.52
CA VAL A 660 -11.52 -21.53 -6.27
C VAL A 660 -12.58 -21.70 -5.17
N GLY A 661 -12.47 -22.77 -4.39
CA GLY A 661 -13.31 -23.00 -3.20
C GLY A 661 -14.71 -23.55 -3.46
N ARG A 662 -15.01 -23.96 -4.68
CA ARG A 662 -16.25 -24.64 -5.10
C ARG A 662 -15.90 -25.90 -5.89
N GLN A 663 -16.71 -26.95 -5.76
CA GLN A 663 -16.50 -28.18 -6.54
C GLN A 663 -16.70 -27.92 -8.03
N GLY A 664 -15.67 -28.18 -8.84
CA GLY A 664 -15.75 -28.18 -10.32
C GLY A 664 -16.65 -29.31 -10.84
N ARG A 665 -17.27 -29.10 -12.00
CA ARG A 665 -18.24 -30.02 -12.64
C ARG A 665 -17.61 -30.85 -13.76
#